data_AF-A0A1G9XBF9-F1
#
_entry.id   AF-A0A1G9XBF9-F1
#
_cell.length_a   1.000
_cell.length_b   1.000
_cell.length_c   1.000
_cell.angle_alpha   90.00
_cell.angle_beta   90.00
_cell.angle_gamma   90.00
#
_symmetry.space_group_name_H-M   'P 1'
#
loop_
_entity.id
_entity.type
_entity.pdbx_description
1 polymer ?
#
loop_
_entity_poly.entity_id
_entity_poly.type
_entity_poly.pdbx_seq_one_letter_code
_entity_poly.pdbx_strand_id
1 'polypeptide(L)'
;MGTEMARPLPTLALLLQFLMCAPFPASGVELFGVPQFPPSAKRALQQDCEHQVTAVDELSTDFPPSWIAGAGPTAISNAPDGPDLLLRTRFAPAQARGDLEAFRLPVPDPLPPDHSPLWSAAALLDARVPATRHILTPGDDTAHRLLPLRAAGQTLSYFEQLWGLDATATANTINAIRALPLGTIIHSAPLVVGAPQAHHRAEDYAAFRHRHQRRPTLIYAGANNGMLHAFYAFGGPNTPAGSEAWAYLPASVQQRLGNTPESGHRYLVDLAPMAADARDSAWGFGENAWKTVLIGGSGLGGPGYFALDITKPTPQGVALLWEAHPFSGARASTRPVIGPILPTKRWAALFTSGVREDDQRGGLRALALSDATALPLGPGGARTLHAGVKGEANPYYTLSDPVAIDSSGDGYLDLIYAGDSEGLLWKFFYDAQIRAWRATARFDTGGRAISGRPTLAFDGRGDLRVYFGTGRYLIDAEHDDSHRNAFYGLIERRRKDHPAHPFGQTPFAPQTPAELTDVTGLAHENAVHWLKAEEKEKLREQGWYFLLDPPAGNPAERITATPLVVAGVVFFTSFTPTAGPCGFGAEEARLYAVSHDSGIQARHGRRTVLRHGKSGDLPAGRRYERLGSGTPGGLLWRFGSHGQPGTLLSSSGDTSLRALSPTLPARPTSLRAWRELLP
;
A
#
# COMPACT_ATOMS: atom_id res chain seq x y z
N MET A 1 23.06 20.97 -62.59
CA MET A 1 22.36 21.41 -61.36
C MET A 1 21.80 20.14 -60.72
N GLY A 2 22.51 19.39 -59.89
CA GLY A 2 23.43 19.81 -58.84
C GLY A 2 22.76 19.52 -57.50
N THR A 3 22.87 18.27 -57.06
CA THR A 3 22.33 17.60 -55.87
C THR A 3 22.66 18.30 -54.55
N GLU A 4 21.69 18.41 -53.64
CA GLU A 4 21.94 18.71 -52.22
C GLU A 4 21.43 17.56 -51.33
N MET A 5 22.36 17.04 -50.54
CA MET A 5 22.22 15.88 -49.66
C MET A 5 21.43 16.22 -48.41
N ALA A 6 20.49 15.34 -48.04
CA ALA A 6 19.85 15.33 -46.74
C ALA A 6 20.88 15.05 -45.62
N ARG A 7 20.91 15.90 -44.61
CA ARG A 7 21.64 15.69 -43.35
C ARG A 7 20.92 14.61 -42.51
N PRO A 8 21.62 13.63 -41.91
CA PRO A 8 20.98 12.72 -40.96
C PRO A 8 20.74 13.40 -39.61
N LEU A 9 19.61 13.04 -38.99
CA LEU A 9 19.18 13.43 -37.64
C LEU A 9 20.20 12.98 -36.57
N PRO A 10 20.42 13.77 -35.49
CA PRO A 10 21.40 13.48 -34.44
C PRO A 10 21.13 12.19 -33.64
N THR A 11 19.94 11.60 -33.79
CA THR A 11 19.51 10.39 -33.08
C THR A 11 20.21 9.12 -33.55
N LEU A 12 20.64 9.05 -34.83
CA LEU A 12 21.32 7.87 -35.36
C LEU A 12 22.81 7.83 -34.97
N ALA A 13 23.43 9.01 -34.80
CA ALA A 13 24.81 9.12 -34.33
C ALA A 13 24.93 8.69 -32.85
N LEU A 14 23.96 9.06 -32.00
CA LEU A 14 23.88 8.60 -30.61
C LEU A 14 23.69 7.08 -30.51
N LEU A 15 22.86 6.49 -31.37
CA LEU A 15 22.62 5.04 -31.37
C LEU A 15 23.86 4.24 -31.79
N LEU A 16 24.61 4.73 -32.78
CA LEU A 16 25.89 4.13 -33.21
C LEU A 16 27.00 4.32 -32.16
N GLN A 17 26.98 5.41 -31.39
CA GLN A 17 27.91 5.63 -30.27
C GLN A 17 27.61 4.75 -29.06
N PHE A 18 26.33 4.50 -28.75
CA PHE A 18 25.94 3.59 -27.66
C PHE A 18 26.36 2.14 -27.92
N LEU A 19 26.30 1.69 -29.18
CA LEU A 19 26.77 0.36 -29.59
C LEU A 19 28.29 0.16 -29.43
N MET A 20 29.08 1.24 -29.34
CA MET A 20 30.53 1.19 -29.16
C MET A 20 31.00 1.22 -27.69
N CYS A 21 30.15 1.59 -26.72
CA CYS A 21 30.50 1.62 -25.29
C CYS A 21 29.90 0.43 -24.47
N ALA A 22 29.41 -0.63 -25.13
CA ALA A 22 29.02 -1.86 -24.44
C ALA A 22 30.26 -2.68 -24.00
N PRO A 23 30.32 -3.19 -22.75
CA PRO A 23 31.44 -4.00 -22.29
C PRO A 23 31.43 -5.36 -23.03
N PHE A 24 32.48 -5.65 -23.80
CA PHE A 24 32.69 -7.01 -24.31
C PHE A 24 32.95 -7.95 -23.13
N PRO A 25 32.19 -9.06 -22.96
CA PRO A 25 32.48 -10.05 -21.94
C PRO A 25 33.82 -10.73 -22.25
N ALA A 26 34.63 -10.93 -21.21
CA ALA A 26 35.89 -11.68 -21.27
C ALA A 26 35.63 -13.19 -21.40
N SER A 27 35.15 -13.63 -22.57
CA SER A 27 35.06 -15.04 -22.92
C SER A 27 35.09 -15.19 -24.45
N GLY A 28 36.08 -15.95 -24.93
CA GLY A 28 36.47 -16.04 -26.33
C GLY A 28 35.38 -16.57 -27.26
N VAL A 29 34.67 -15.66 -27.92
CA VAL A 29 33.89 -15.93 -29.13
C VAL A 29 34.43 -15.02 -30.23
N GLU A 30 35.14 -15.59 -31.20
CA GLU A 30 35.55 -14.89 -32.41
C GLU A 30 34.32 -14.64 -33.30
N LEU A 31 33.85 -13.40 -33.36
CA LEU A 31 32.96 -12.94 -34.42
C LEU A 31 33.80 -12.56 -35.63
N PHE A 32 33.74 -13.38 -36.68
CA PHE A 32 34.36 -13.09 -37.98
C PHE A 32 33.81 -11.79 -38.57
N GLY A 33 34.69 -10.79 -38.79
CA GLY A 33 34.42 -9.69 -39.73
C GLY A 33 34.54 -8.24 -39.24
N VAL A 34 35.06 -7.94 -38.04
CA VAL A 34 35.25 -6.53 -37.59
C VAL A 34 36.74 -6.15 -37.56
N PRO A 35 37.19 -5.04 -38.17
CA PRO A 35 38.58 -4.63 -38.13
C PRO A 35 39.02 -4.25 -36.70
N GLN A 36 40.16 -4.76 -36.25
CA GLN A 36 40.70 -4.46 -34.91
C GLN A 36 41.23 -3.02 -34.83
N PHE A 37 40.67 -2.22 -33.92
CA PHE A 37 41.18 -0.88 -33.62
C PHE A 37 42.49 -0.93 -32.81
N PRO A 38 43.46 -0.03 -33.06
CA PRO A 38 44.71 0.03 -32.32
C PRO A 38 44.48 0.36 -30.82
N PRO A 39 45.32 -0.16 -29.90
CA PRO A 39 45.12 -0.02 -28.45
C PRO A 39 45.04 1.42 -27.92
N SER A 40 45.65 2.38 -28.63
CA SER A 40 45.60 3.81 -28.29
C SER A 40 44.22 4.44 -28.54
N ALA A 41 43.50 4.00 -29.57
CA ALA A 41 42.15 4.49 -29.89
C ALA A 41 41.10 3.96 -28.89
N LYS A 42 41.25 2.72 -28.40
CA LYS A 42 40.40 2.16 -27.34
C LYS A 42 40.53 2.93 -26.02
N ARG A 43 41.75 3.36 -25.66
CA ARG A 43 42.01 4.10 -24.42
C ARG A 43 41.43 5.53 -24.47
N ALA A 44 41.48 6.20 -25.62
CA ALA A 44 40.87 7.51 -25.81
C ALA A 44 39.33 7.46 -25.80
N LEU A 45 38.72 6.47 -26.46
CA LEU A 45 37.26 6.27 -26.44
C LEU A 45 36.72 5.94 -25.04
N GLN A 46 37.51 5.23 -24.22
CA GLN A 46 37.11 4.87 -22.87
C GLN A 46 37.20 6.06 -21.89
N GLN A 47 38.22 6.93 -22.04
CA GLN A 47 38.31 8.19 -21.29
C GLN A 47 37.21 9.19 -21.68
N ASP A 48 36.86 9.29 -22.97
CA ASP A 48 35.73 10.13 -23.41
C ASP A 48 34.37 9.60 -22.91
N CYS A 49 34.17 8.28 -22.86
CA CYS A 49 32.94 7.69 -22.30
C CYS A 49 32.85 7.90 -20.77
N GLU A 50 33.95 7.82 -20.02
CA GLU A 50 33.97 8.14 -18.58
C GLU A 50 33.64 9.62 -18.31
N HIS A 51 34.21 10.55 -19.09
CA HIS A 51 33.97 11.99 -18.99
C HIS A 51 32.53 12.38 -19.37
N GLN A 52 31.92 11.69 -20.34
CA GLN A 52 30.53 11.95 -20.74
C GLN A 52 29.51 11.34 -19.77
N VAL A 53 29.81 10.20 -19.13
CA VAL A 53 28.96 9.65 -18.06
C VAL A 53 28.99 10.57 -16.83
N THR A 54 30.16 11.14 -16.46
CA THR A 54 30.22 12.15 -15.39
C THR A 54 29.47 13.43 -15.77
N ALA A 55 29.58 13.88 -17.02
CA ALA A 55 28.86 15.08 -17.49
C ALA A 55 27.32 14.89 -17.52
N VAL A 56 26.82 13.68 -17.80
CA VAL A 56 25.37 13.36 -17.75
C VAL A 56 24.88 13.27 -16.30
N ASP A 57 25.70 12.73 -15.38
CA ASP A 57 25.39 12.70 -13.95
C ASP A 57 25.35 14.12 -13.35
N GLU A 58 26.32 14.98 -13.71
CA GLU A 58 26.36 16.40 -13.35
C GLU A 58 25.17 17.18 -13.95
N LEU A 59 24.81 16.94 -15.22
CA LEU A 59 23.65 17.56 -15.87
C LEU A 59 22.29 17.12 -15.28
N SER A 60 22.20 15.96 -14.62
CA SER A 60 20.96 15.51 -13.96
C SER A 60 20.67 16.25 -12.65
N THR A 61 21.69 16.87 -12.05
CA THR A 61 21.56 17.63 -10.79
C THR A 61 21.11 19.08 -10.97
N ASP A 62 21.19 19.62 -12.20
CA ASP A 62 20.85 21.01 -12.53
C ASP A 62 19.37 21.23 -12.89
N PHE A 63 18.56 20.17 -12.98
CA PHE A 63 17.12 20.31 -13.16
C PHE A 63 16.38 20.22 -11.82
N PRO A 64 15.37 21.08 -11.57
CA PRO A 64 14.53 20.95 -10.38
C PRO A 64 13.87 19.56 -10.38
N PRO A 65 13.73 18.92 -9.20
CA PRO A 65 13.16 17.57 -9.13
C PRO A 65 11.78 17.52 -9.80
N SER A 66 11.61 16.60 -10.74
CA SER A 66 10.28 16.21 -11.21
C SER A 66 9.62 15.35 -10.13
N TRP A 67 8.88 16.00 -9.24
CA TRP A 67 8.15 15.33 -8.16
C TRP A 67 6.93 14.57 -8.70
N ILE A 68 6.77 13.34 -8.23
CA ILE A 68 5.62 12.47 -8.50
C ILE A 68 4.91 12.22 -7.17
N ALA A 69 3.58 12.10 -7.19
CA ALA A 69 2.84 11.72 -5.98
C ALA A 69 3.27 10.34 -5.50
N GLY A 70 3.50 10.20 -4.20
CA GLY A 70 3.80 8.92 -3.56
C GLY A 70 2.51 8.16 -3.23
N ALA A 71 2.57 7.44 -2.11
CA ALA A 71 1.40 6.73 -1.58
C ALA A 71 0.21 7.68 -1.32
N GLY A 72 -1.01 7.13 -1.35
CA GLY A 72 -2.26 7.91 -1.20
C GLY A 72 -2.31 8.78 0.05
N PRO A 73 -3.17 9.81 0.07
CA PRO A 73 -3.20 10.83 1.13
C PRO A 73 -3.70 10.26 2.46
N THR A 74 -3.19 10.81 3.55
CA THR A 74 -3.67 10.55 4.92
C THR A 74 -4.11 11.88 5.54
N ALA A 75 -5.19 11.90 6.31
CA ALA A 75 -5.57 13.08 7.09
C ALA A 75 -5.46 12.81 8.59
N ILE A 76 -5.10 13.85 9.33
CA ILE A 76 -5.10 13.88 10.78
C ILE A 76 -6.23 14.81 11.19
N SER A 77 -7.24 14.29 11.88
CA SER A 77 -8.16 15.11 12.65
C SER A 77 -7.68 15.17 14.09
N ASN A 78 -7.41 16.38 14.60
CA ASN A 78 -7.08 16.53 16.01
C ASN A 78 -8.38 16.56 16.84
N ALA A 79 -8.33 16.10 18.09
CA ALA A 79 -9.36 16.42 19.08
C ALA A 79 -9.07 17.81 19.70
N PRO A 80 -10.05 18.45 20.37
CA PRO A 80 -10.98 19.46 19.86
C PRO A 80 -10.39 20.78 19.33
N ASP A 81 -9.10 21.07 19.55
CA ASP A 81 -8.57 22.44 19.44
C ASP A 81 -7.40 22.65 18.45
N GLY A 82 -6.90 21.60 17.78
CA GLY A 82 -5.83 21.73 16.78
C GLY A 82 -6.32 21.69 15.33
N PRO A 83 -5.54 22.21 14.38
CA PRO A 83 -5.93 22.19 12.97
C PRO A 83 -5.93 20.75 12.43
N ASP A 84 -6.96 20.42 11.66
CA ASP A 84 -6.96 19.24 10.80
C ASP A 84 -5.83 19.34 9.77
N LEU A 85 -5.03 18.29 9.64
CA LEU A 85 -3.91 18.22 8.70
C LEU A 85 -4.21 17.22 7.58
N LEU A 86 -3.81 17.57 6.36
CA LEU A 86 -3.71 16.65 5.24
C LEU A 86 -2.24 16.35 4.99
N LEU A 87 -1.88 15.07 4.95
CA LEU A 87 -0.55 14.59 4.66
C LEU A 87 -0.45 14.15 3.20
N ARG A 88 0.61 14.61 2.53
CA ARG A 88 0.99 14.21 1.17
C ARG A 88 2.38 13.60 1.19
N THR A 89 2.56 12.48 0.51
CA THR A 89 3.88 11.97 0.16
C THR A 89 4.17 12.24 -1.31
N ARG A 90 5.43 12.50 -1.63
CA ARG A 90 5.92 12.65 -3.00
C ARG A 90 7.35 12.15 -3.10
N PHE A 91 7.79 11.82 -4.31
CA PHE A 91 9.15 11.38 -4.55
C PHE A 91 9.71 11.87 -5.88
N ALA A 92 11.03 11.97 -5.95
CA ALA A 92 11.80 12.31 -7.13
C ALA A 92 12.70 11.10 -7.46
N PRO A 93 12.32 10.25 -8.43
CA PRO A 93 12.99 8.97 -8.67
C PRO A 93 14.46 9.13 -9.09
N ALA A 94 14.76 10.11 -9.95
CA ALA A 94 16.13 10.39 -10.42
C ALA A 94 17.10 10.77 -9.30
N GLN A 95 16.58 11.36 -8.21
CA GLN A 95 17.38 11.83 -7.08
C GLN A 95 17.31 10.88 -5.88
N ALA A 96 16.54 9.78 -5.99
CA ALA A 96 16.21 8.88 -4.88
C ALA A 96 15.64 9.59 -3.63
N ARG A 97 15.02 10.78 -3.79
CA ARG A 97 14.51 11.62 -2.70
C ARG A 97 13.00 11.47 -2.53
N GLY A 98 12.54 11.54 -1.29
CA GLY A 98 11.13 11.61 -0.92
C GLY A 98 10.84 12.79 -0.02
N ASP A 99 9.56 13.11 0.11
CA ASP A 99 9.08 14.14 1.03
C ASP A 99 7.74 13.72 1.65
N LEU A 100 7.54 14.16 2.89
CA LEU A 100 6.27 14.10 3.60
C LEU A 100 5.90 15.53 3.98
N GLU A 101 4.78 15.98 3.46
CA GLU A 101 4.30 17.35 3.60
C GLU A 101 2.97 17.37 4.33
N ALA A 102 2.73 18.42 5.11
CA ALA A 102 1.42 18.67 5.70
C ALA A 102 0.79 19.97 5.23
N PHE A 103 -0.52 19.94 5.06
CA PHE A 103 -1.35 21.07 4.69
C PHE A 103 -2.45 21.25 5.72
N ARG A 104 -2.85 22.51 5.96
CA ARG A 104 -4.01 22.80 6.80
C ARG A 104 -5.29 22.50 6.02
N LEU A 105 -6.21 21.76 6.59
CA LEU A 105 -7.55 21.61 6.04
C LEU A 105 -8.45 22.81 6.45
N PRO A 106 -9.36 23.28 5.58
CA PRO A 106 -9.58 22.79 4.21
C PRO A 106 -8.48 23.24 3.24
N VAL A 107 -8.15 22.38 2.28
CA VAL A 107 -7.24 22.71 1.17
C VAL A 107 -8.05 23.17 -0.05
N PRO A 108 -7.49 24.03 -0.92
CA PRO A 108 -8.03 24.26 -2.27
C PRO A 108 -8.28 22.93 -3.01
N ASP A 109 -9.33 22.88 -3.85
CA ASP A 109 -9.63 21.73 -4.72
C ASP A 109 -9.63 22.15 -6.20
N PRO A 110 -8.67 21.68 -7.02
CA PRO A 110 -7.51 20.86 -6.62
C PRO A 110 -6.49 21.68 -5.82
N LEU A 111 -5.67 21.01 -5.01
CA LEU A 111 -4.50 21.63 -4.37
C LEU A 111 -3.46 21.95 -5.45
N PRO A 112 -3.06 23.23 -5.61
CA PRO A 112 -2.01 23.58 -6.56
C PRO A 112 -0.69 22.88 -6.21
N PRO A 113 0.06 22.34 -7.20
CA PRO A 113 1.36 21.69 -6.95
C PRO A 113 2.37 22.60 -6.22
N ASP A 114 2.28 23.91 -6.44
CA ASP A 114 3.12 24.97 -5.85
C ASP A 114 2.60 25.49 -4.49
N HIS A 115 1.47 24.96 -3.99
CA HIS A 115 0.98 25.37 -2.68
C HIS A 115 1.98 24.97 -1.59
N SER A 116 2.43 25.96 -0.81
CA SER A 116 3.43 25.73 0.22
C SER A 116 2.83 24.88 1.36
N PRO A 117 3.50 23.79 1.76
CA PRO A 117 3.08 23.03 2.92
C PRO A 117 3.33 23.81 4.21
N LEU A 118 2.61 23.48 5.27
CA LEU A 118 2.88 23.96 6.64
C LEU A 118 4.29 23.54 7.10
N TRP A 119 4.71 22.35 6.68
CA TRP A 119 6.05 21.82 6.92
C TRP A 119 6.37 20.74 5.89
N SER A 120 7.66 20.58 5.60
CA SER A 120 8.25 19.49 4.80
C SER A 120 9.21 18.72 5.68
N ALA A 121 8.98 17.42 5.82
CA ALA A 121 9.84 16.54 6.59
C ALA A 121 11.22 16.41 5.94
N ALA A 122 11.30 16.41 4.61
CA ALA A 122 12.57 16.37 3.90
C ALA A 122 13.41 17.62 4.19
N ALA A 123 12.82 18.82 4.11
CA ALA A 123 13.53 20.07 4.39
C ALA A 123 14.05 20.14 5.84
N LEU A 124 13.25 19.68 6.81
CA LEU A 124 13.65 19.63 8.22
C LEU A 124 14.76 18.58 8.46
N LEU A 125 14.74 17.47 7.72
CA LEU A 125 15.77 16.43 7.82
C LEU A 125 17.09 16.89 7.18
N ASP A 126 17.03 17.54 6.03
CA ASP A 126 18.20 18.09 5.33
C ASP A 126 18.91 19.16 6.16
N ALA A 127 18.16 19.96 6.93
CA ALA A 127 18.72 20.95 7.86
C ALA A 127 19.30 20.34 9.15
N ARG A 128 19.09 19.05 9.41
CA ARG A 128 19.47 18.41 10.67
C ARG A 128 20.91 17.91 10.61
N VAL A 129 21.70 18.22 11.65
CA VAL A 129 23.05 17.66 11.82
C VAL A 129 22.97 16.12 11.92
N PRO A 130 23.60 15.34 11.01
CA PRO A 130 23.46 13.88 10.95
C PRO A 130 23.76 13.17 12.28
N ALA A 131 24.76 13.64 13.04
CA ALA A 131 25.14 13.08 14.34
C ALA A 131 24.05 13.20 15.44
N THR A 132 23.05 14.05 15.24
CA THR A 132 21.94 14.25 16.20
C THR A 132 20.73 13.35 15.92
N ARG A 133 20.72 12.62 14.80
CA ARG A 133 19.63 11.70 14.45
C ARG A 133 19.58 10.50 15.38
N HIS A 134 18.36 10.11 15.75
CA HIS A 134 18.08 8.89 16.52
C HIS A 134 17.69 7.77 15.55
N ILE A 135 18.69 7.16 14.90
CA ILE A 135 18.48 5.97 14.08
C ILE A 135 18.69 4.75 14.97
N LEU A 136 17.67 3.92 15.09
CA LEU A 136 17.63 2.70 15.88
C LEU A 136 17.82 1.49 14.96
N THR A 137 18.57 0.50 15.40
CA THR A 137 18.86 -0.70 14.62
C THR A 137 18.93 -1.90 15.57
N PRO A 138 18.53 -3.11 15.14
CA PRO A 138 18.88 -4.31 15.90
C PRO A 138 20.40 -4.48 15.91
N GLY A 139 20.92 -5.00 17.01
CA GLY A 139 22.28 -5.52 17.11
C GLY A 139 22.26 -7.05 17.22
N ASP A 140 23.38 -7.64 17.61
CA ASP A 140 23.56 -9.10 17.73
C ASP A 140 22.99 -9.71 19.04
N ASP A 141 22.28 -8.91 19.84
CA ASP A 141 21.77 -9.32 21.15
C ASP A 141 20.42 -10.04 21.03
N THR A 142 20.31 -11.22 21.62
CA THR A 142 19.09 -12.02 21.72
C THR A 142 17.99 -11.34 22.53
N ALA A 143 18.27 -10.25 23.23
CA ALA A 143 17.31 -9.48 24.01
C ALA A 143 16.38 -8.55 23.20
N HIS A 144 16.42 -8.57 21.86
CA HIS A 144 15.62 -7.69 20.98
C HIS A 144 15.77 -6.18 21.28
N ARG A 145 16.91 -5.79 21.86
CA ARG A 145 17.17 -4.40 22.22
C ARG A 145 17.61 -3.61 20.99
N LEU A 146 16.92 -2.51 20.74
CA LEU A 146 17.34 -1.55 19.73
C LEU A 146 18.54 -0.73 20.23
N LEU A 147 19.57 -0.63 19.39
CA LEU A 147 20.76 0.16 19.62
C LEU A 147 20.74 1.42 18.74
N PRO A 148 21.26 2.56 19.22
CA PRO A 148 21.45 3.72 18.37
C PRO A 148 22.58 3.46 17.36
N LEU A 149 22.32 3.70 16.07
CA LEU A 149 23.30 3.57 14.99
C LEU A 149 24.44 4.57 15.19
N ARG A 150 25.60 4.15 15.71
CA ARG A 150 26.73 5.03 16.01
C ARG A 150 28.02 4.49 15.42
N ALA A 151 28.87 5.39 14.93
CA ALA A 151 30.22 5.10 14.48
C ALA A 151 31.20 4.85 15.66
N ALA A 152 30.72 4.20 16.72
CA ALA A 152 31.48 3.89 17.94
C ALA A 152 30.80 2.77 18.74
N GLY A 153 31.57 2.11 19.60
CA GLY A 153 31.08 1.13 20.56
C GLY A 153 30.50 -0.12 19.91
N GLN A 154 29.51 -0.75 20.56
CA GLN A 154 28.94 -2.04 20.14
C GLN A 154 28.41 -2.01 18.70
N THR A 155 27.81 -0.91 18.26
CA THR A 155 27.26 -0.81 16.91
C THR A 155 28.34 -0.80 15.83
N LEU A 156 29.49 -0.14 16.09
CA LEU A 156 30.61 -0.17 15.16
C LEU A 156 31.11 -1.60 14.96
N SER A 157 31.38 -2.31 16.06
CA SER A 157 31.89 -3.69 16.01
C SER A 157 30.93 -4.66 15.33
N TYR A 158 29.62 -4.47 15.52
CA TYR A 158 28.62 -5.25 14.80
C TYR A 158 28.70 -5.05 13.28
N PHE A 159 28.78 -3.80 12.82
CA PHE A 159 28.82 -3.48 11.39
C PHE A 159 30.17 -3.77 10.73
N GLU A 160 31.29 -3.73 11.48
CA GLU A 160 32.59 -4.21 11.00
C GLU A 160 32.50 -5.68 10.58
N GLN A 161 31.87 -6.50 11.42
CA GLN A 161 31.64 -7.92 11.13
C GLN A 161 30.64 -8.12 10.00
N LEU A 162 29.53 -7.36 10.01
CA LEU A 162 28.46 -7.51 9.03
C LEU A 162 28.92 -7.15 7.60
N TRP A 163 29.70 -6.08 7.45
CA TRP A 163 30.16 -5.60 6.14
C TRP A 163 31.55 -6.10 5.76
N GLY A 164 32.29 -6.73 6.68
CA GLY A 164 33.67 -7.17 6.45
C GLY A 164 34.63 -6.00 6.21
N LEU A 165 34.37 -4.86 6.86
CA LEU A 165 35.12 -3.61 6.74
C LEU A 165 35.93 -3.34 8.02
N ASP A 166 37.01 -2.58 7.89
CA ASP A 166 37.72 -2.07 9.08
C ASP A 166 36.90 -0.98 9.82
N ALA A 167 37.32 -0.66 11.05
CA ALA A 167 36.65 0.34 11.89
C ALA A 167 36.47 1.70 11.21
N THR A 168 37.43 2.15 10.40
CA THR A 168 37.39 3.48 9.77
C THR A 168 36.39 3.48 8.62
N ALA A 169 36.47 2.49 7.74
CA ALA A 169 35.53 2.31 6.63
C ALA A 169 34.10 2.12 7.16
N THR A 170 33.92 1.30 8.20
CA THR A 170 32.62 1.10 8.86
C THR A 170 32.09 2.38 9.48
N ALA A 171 32.91 3.13 10.20
CA ALA A 171 32.53 4.43 10.77
C ALA A 171 32.09 5.42 9.69
N ASN A 172 32.81 5.47 8.56
CA ASN A 172 32.47 6.31 7.41
C ASN A 172 31.13 5.89 6.79
N THR A 173 30.90 4.60 6.58
CA THR A 173 29.63 4.08 6.06
C THR A 173 28.47 4.39 7.01
N ILE A 174 28.64 4.21 8.32
CA ILE A 174 27.63 4.58 9.32
C ILE A 174 27.32 6.09 9.24
N ASN A 175 28.34 6.94 9.16
CA ASN A 175 28.15 8.39 9.05
C ASN A 175 27.44 8.77 7.74
N ALA A 176 27.75 8.11 6.62
CA ALA A 176 27.08 8.28 5.35
C ALA A 176 25.59 7.89 5.44
N ILE A 177 25.26 6.74 6.05
CA ILE A 177 23.88 6.31 6.29
C ILE A 177 23.12 7.33 7.13
N ARG A 178 23.76 7.86 8.20
CA ARG A 178 23.18 8.90 9.05
C ARG A 178 22.94 10.21 8.30
N ALA A 179 23.72 10.50 7.26
CA ALA A 179 23.60 11.68 6.43
C ALA A 179 22.63 11.49 5.24
N LEU A 180 22.07 10.29 5.03
CA LEU A 180 21.12 10.06 3.95
C LEU A 180 19.89 10.98 4.08
N PRO A 181 19.47 11.63 2.98
CA PRO A 181 18.24 12.40 2.95
C PRO A 181 17.03 11.48 3.13
N LEU A 182 15.84 12.07 3.22
CA LEU A 182 14.60 11.30 3.20
C LEU A 182 14.50 10.59 1.84
N GLY A 183 14.50 9.26 1.86
CA GLY A 183 14.39 8.45 0.65
C GLY A 183 12.99 8.52 0.04
N THR A 184 12.86 8.07 -1.21
CA THR A 184 11.54 8.01 -1.87
C THR A 184 10.49 7.27 -1.02
N ILE A 185 9.27 7.81 -0.97
CA ILE A 185 8.09 7.23 -0.31
C ILE A 185 7.07 6.89 -1.39
N ILE A 186 7.15 5.67 -1.94
CA ILE A 186 6.35 5.26 -3.11
C ILE A 186 5.09 4.53 -2.68
N HIS A 187 5.21 3.37 -2.02
CA HIS A 187 4.03 2.59 -1.60
C HIS A 187 3.71 2.74 -0.12
N SER A 188 4.54 3.46 0.64
CA SER A 188 4.40 3.59 2.09
C SER A 188 3.48 4.76 2.47
N ALA A 189 2.17 4.51 2.48
CA ALA A 189 1.19 5.48 2.97
C ALA A 189 1.48 5.86 4.43
N PRO A 190 1.50 7.16 4.78
CA PRO A 190 1.86 7.58 6.12
C PRO A 190 0.80 7.14 7.13
N LEU A 191 1.25 6.51 8.22
CA LEU A 191 0.42 6.07 9.34
C LEU A 191 0.51 7.06 10.48
N VAL A 192 -0.63 7.49 11.00
CA VAL A 192 -0.69 8.43 12.13
C VAL A 192 -1.06 7.64 13.40
N VAL A 193 -0.25 7.76 14.45
CA VAL A 193 -0.53 7.13 15.75
C VAL A 193 -0.40 8.17 16.85
N GLY A 194 -1.51 8.47 17.51
CA GLY A 194 -1.60 9.34 18.68
C GLY A 194 -2.23 8.61 19.87
N ALA A 195 -3.04 9.30 20.67
CA ALA A 195 -3.78 8.68 21.78
C ALA A 195 -4.61 7.47 21.29
N PRO A 196 -4.67 6.35 22.04
CA PRO A 196 -5.52 5.20 21.71
C PRO A 196 -6.98 5.57 21.47
N GLN A 197 -7.48 5.31 20.25
CA GLN A 197 -8.86 5.62 19.84
C GLN A 197 -9.77 4.39 19.73
N ALA A 198 -9.22 3.17 19.68
CA ALA A 198 -10.04 1.98 19.50
C ALA A 198 -11.01 1.82 20.67
N HIS A 199 -12.14 1.13 20.48
CA HIS A 199 -13.01 0.69 21.57
C HIS A 199 -12.91 -0.83 21.66
N HIS A 200 -12.30 -1.34 22.74
CA HIS A 200 -12.29 -2.77 23.04
C HIS A 200 -13.27 -3.11 24.14
N ARG A 201 -13.83 -4.32 24.05
CA ARG A 201 -14.71 -4.89 25.09
C ARG A 201 -13.95 -5.37 26.33
N ALA A 202 -12.63 -5.50 26.24
CA ALA A 202 -11.80 -5.87 27.37
C ALA A 202 -11.81 -4.74 28.41
N GLU A 203 -12.21 -5.05 29.64
CA GLU A 203 -12.34 -4.07 30.73
C GLU A 203 -11.02 -3.35 31.01
N ASP A 204 -9.89 -4.05 30.92
CA ASP A 204 -8.55 -3.50 31.17
C ASP A 204 -8.04 -2.55 30.08
N TYR A 205 -8.65 -2.56 28.89
CA TYR A 205 -8.27 -1.65 27.82
C TYR A 205 -8.69 -0.21 28.10
N ALA A 206 -9.76 0.02 28.85
CA ALA A 206 -10.16 1.38 29.25
C ALA A 206 -9.06 2.07 30.07
N ALA A 207 -8.39 1.31 30.95
CA ALA A 207 -7.26 1.80 31.74
C ALA A 207 -6.03 2.09 30.85
N PHE A 208 -5.71 1.21 29.90
CA PHE A 208 -4.66 1.45 28.89
C PHE A 208 -4.92 2.74 28.11
N ARG A 209 -6.14 2.93 27.58
CA ARG A 209 -6.50 4.16 26.89
C ARG A 209 -6.29 5.38 27.76
N HIS A 210 -6.82 5.36 28.98
CA HIS A 210 -6.70 6.46 29.94
C HIS A 210 -5.24 6.84 30.20
N ARG A 211 -4.36 5.85 30.45
CA ARG A 211 -2.93 6.06 30.68
C ARG A 211 -2.22 6.72 29.48
N HIS A 212 -2.65 6.42 28.26
CA HIS A 212 -1.99 6.87 27.03
C HIS A 212 -2.74 7.99 26.29
N GLN A 213 -3.71 8.67 26.92
CA GLN A 213 -4.45 9.79 26.33
C GLN A 213 -3.56 10.97 25.91
N ARG A 214 -2.38 11.12 26.54
CA ARG A 214 -1.40 12.18 26.24
C ARG A 214 -0.22 11.70 25.40
N ARG A 215 -0.32 10.53 24.75
CA ARG A 215 0.73 10.04 23.86
C ARG A 215 0.95 11.04 22.72
N PRO A 216 2.19 11.50 22.47
CA PRO A 216 2.49 12.35 21.33
C PRO A 216 2.04 11.69 20.03
N THR A 217 1.47 12.49 19.12
CA THR A 217 1.04 11.99 17.82
C THR A 217 2.22 11.99 16.86
N LEU A 218 2.63 10.81 16.42
CA LEU A 218 3.67 10.64 15.42
C LEU A 218 3.10 10.12 14.09
N ILE A 219 3.79 10.45 13.01
CA ILE A 219 3.54 9.99 11.65
C ILE A 219 4.66 9.04 11.26
N TYR A 220 4.31 7.84 10.81
CA TYR A 220 5.23 6.79 10.44
C TYR A 220 5.18 6.55 8.94
N ALA A 221 6.33 6.54 8.28
CA ALA A 221 6.44 6.23 6.86
C ALA A 221 7.73 5.45 6.58
N GLY A 222 7.62 4.39 5.79
CA GLY A 222 8.78 3.71 5.21
C GLY A 222 9.37 4.53 4.07
N ALA A 223 10.69 4.60 4.02
CA ALA A 223 11.40 5.25 2.93
C ALA A 223 12.50 4.35 2.37
N ASN A 224 12.74 4.51 1.06
CA ASN A 224 13.71 3.71 0.32
C ASN A 224 15.17 4.11 0.54
N ASN A 225 15.45 4.97 1.53
CA ASN A 225 16.78 5.10 2.15
C ASN A 225 17.05 3.97 3.17
N GLY A 226 16.08 3.06 3.35
CA GLY A 226 16.23 1.85 4.16
C GLY A 226 15.63 1.95 5.56
N MET A 227 14.88 3.01 5.86
CA MET A 227 14.40 3.28 7.21
C MET A 227 12.88 3.43 7.26
N LEU A 228 12.29 3.01 8.38
CA LEU A 228 11.02 3.55 8.85
C LEU A 228 11.31 4.85 9.61
N HIS A 229 10.72 5.96 9.19
CA HIS A 229 10.83 7.23 9.88
C HIS A 229 9.60 7.51 10.75
N ALA A 230 9.81 8.12 11.91
CA ALA A 230 8.76 8.64 12.77
C ALA A 230 8.91 10.17 12.90
N PHE A 231 7.89 10.92 12.50
CA PHE A 231 7.86 12.39 12.52
C PHE A 231 6.83 12.90 13.52
N TYR A 232 7.11 14.01 14.19
CA TYR A 232 6.12 14.66 15.04
C TYR A 232 4.99 15.25 14.18
N ALA A 233 3.75 14.81 14.37
CA ALA A 233 2.60 15.38 13.65
C ALA A 233 2.37 16.84 14.05
N PHE A 234 2.57 17.12 15.34
CA PHE A 234 2.42 18.44 15.94
C PHE A 234 3.71 18.81 16.68
N GLY A 235 4.06 20.08 16.62
CA GLY A 235 5.24 20.59 17.29
C GLY A 235 5.07 20.71 18.80
N GLY A 236 6.19 20.75 19.51
CA GLY A 236 6.29 21.18 20.91
C GLY A 236 7.14 22.45 21.03
N PRO A 237 7.34 22.98 22.25
CA PRO A 237 8.06 24.23 22.48
C PRO A 237 9.46 24.30 21.81
N ASN A 238 10.14 23.16 21.68
CA ASN A 238 11.49 23.07 21.10
C ASN A 238 11.58 22.10 19.92
N THR A 239 10.45 21.64 19.40
CA THR A 239 10.42 20.63 18.34
C THR A 239 9.40 21.05 17.29
N PRO A 240 9.84 21.51 16.10
CA PRO A 240 8.92 21.83 15.01
C PRO A 240 8.08 20.61 14.61
N ALA A 241 6.83 20.84 14.20
CA ALA A 241 6.04 19.82 13.52
C ALA A 241 6.77 19.35 12.24
N GLY A 242 6.64 18.08 11.89
CA GLY A 242 7.37 17.46 10.79
C GLY A 242 8.81 17.03 11.13
N SER A 243 9.34 17.38 12.31
CA SER A 243 10.69 16.96 12.71
C SER A 243 10.76 15.44 12.95
N GLU A 244 11.84 14.82 12.49
CA GLU A 244 12.11 13.39 12.72
C GLU A 244 12.38 13.12 14.22
N ALA A 245 11.48 12.37 14.88
CA ALA A 245 11.65 11.92 16.25
C ALA A 245 12.73 10.84 16.35
N TRP A 246 12.64 9.83 15.49
CA TRP A 246 13.58 8.72 15.35
C TRP A 246 13.32 8.00 14.02
N ALA A 247 14.27 7.14 13.63
CA ALA A 247 14.13 6.23 12.51
C ALA A 247 14.54 4.81 12.93
N TYR A 248 14.01 3.79 12.25
CA TYR A 248 14.37 2.39 12.47
C TYR A 248 14.98 1.82 11.18
N LEU A 249 16.17 1.24 11.30
CA LEU A 249 16.88 0.52 10.24
C LEU A 249 16.74 -1.01 10.46
N PRO A 250 15.92 -1.72 9.66
CA PRO A 250 15.69 -3.15 9.82
C PRO A 250 16.92 -4.01 9.48
N ALA A 251 17.08 -5.18 10.12
CA ALA A 251 18.24 -6.06 9.85
C ALA A 251 18.26 -6.56 8.40
N SER A 252 17.08 -6.83 7.82
CA SER A 252 16.92 -7.25 6.43
C SER A 252 17.49 -6.27 5.40
N VAL A 253 17.73 -5.01 5.80
CA VAL A 253 18.23 -3.94 4.92
C VAL A 253 19.70 -3.63 5.18
N GLN A 254 20.24 -3.94 6.36
CA GLN A 254 21.58 -3.55 6.79
C GLN A 254 22.70 -3.98 5.84
N GLN A 255 22.67 -5.22 5.35
CA GLN A 255 23.68 -5.72 4.40
C GLN A 255 23.61 -4.98 3.05
N ARG A 256 22.41 -4.61 2.62
CA ARG A 256 22.19 -3.96 1.32
C ARG A 256 22.67 -2.50 1.29
N LEU A 257 22.87 -1.87 2.45
CA LEU A 257 23.39 -0.51 2.57
C LEU A 257 24.93 -0.43 2.49
N GLY A 258 25.63 -1.53 2.74
CA GLY A 258 27.10 -1.59 2.65
C GLY A 258 27.64 -1.83 1.23
N ASN A 259 26.76 -2.16 0.27
CA ASN A 259 27.13 -2.51 -1.10
C ASN A 259 27.06 -1.32 -2.05
N THR A 260 27.83 -1.38 -3.15
CA THR A 260 27.89 -0.40 -4.24
C THR A 260 26.47 -0.04 -4.74
N PRO A 261 26.19 1.24 -5.10
CA PRO A 261 24.88 1.62 -5.62
C PRO A 261 24.52 0.78 -6.85
N GLU A 262 23.39 0.09 -6.79
CA GLU A 262 22.79 -0.53 -7.98
C GLU A 262 22.29 0.59 -8.91
N SER A 263 22.53 0.47 -10.22
CA SER A 263 21.92 1.36 -11.21
C SER A 263 20.40 1.17 -11.18
N GLY A 264 19.65 2.23 -10.85
CA GLY A 264 18.20 2.21 -10.79
C GLY A 264 17.62 2.42 -9.38
N HIS A 265 16.29 2.50 -9.30
CA HIS A 265 15.58 2.71 -8.04
C HIS A 265 15.62 1.45 -7.16
N ARG A 266 15.93 1.62 -5.88
CA ARG A 266 16.04 0.51 -4.91
C ARG A 266 14.87 0.57 -3.94
N TYR A 267 14.02 -0.45 -3.96
CA TYR A 267 13.03 -0.66 -2.89
C TYR A 267 13.74 -1.25 -1.66
N LEU A 268 13.64 -0.57 -0.50
CA LEU A 268 14.22 -1.02 0.77
C LEU A 268 13.15 -1.19 1.84
N VAL A 269 12.63 -0.09 2.41
CA VAL A 269 11.50 -0.09 3.35
C VAL A 269 10.35 0.65 2.69
N ASP A 270 9.46 -0.11 2.05
CA ASP A 270 8.48 0.44 1.11
C ASP A 270 7.03 0.07 1.46
N LEU A 271 6.81 -0.91 2.35
CA LEU A 271 5.47 -1.27 2.79
C LEU A 271 4.85 -0.14 3.62
N ALA A 272 3.59 0.20 3.36
CA ALA A 272 2.82 1.08 4.22
C ALA A 272 2.70 0.49 5.63
N PRO A 273 3.19 1.18 6.68
CA PRO A 273 3.10 0.68 8.04
C PRO A 273 1.64 0.62 8.51
N MET A 274 1.41 -0.22 9.50
CA MET A 274 0.15 -0.26 10.24
C MET A 274 0.39 -0.35 11.73
N ALA A 275 -0.60 0.04 12.52
CA ALA A 275 -0.56 -0.16 13.94
C ALA A 275 -1.89 -0.64 14.50
N ALA A 276 -1.81 -1.40 15.58
CA ALA A 276 -2.97 -1.75 16.39
C ALA A 276 -2.57 -1.79 17.86
N ASP A 277 -3.49 -1.38 18.73
CA ASP A 277 -3.41 -1.78 20.11
C ASP A 277 -3.74 -3.27 20.20
N ALA A 278 -2.87 -4.02 20.86
CA ALA A 278 -2.96 -5.46 20.96
C ALA A 278 -2.56 -5.93 22.35
N ARG A 279 -2.98 -7.14 22.70
CA ARG A 279 -2.65 -7.76 23.97
C ARG A 279 -2.05 -9.14 23.75
N ASP A 280 -0.99 -9.47 24.48
CA ASP A 280 -0.48 -10.84 24.54
C ASP A 280 -0.21 -11.21 26.00
N SER A 281 -0.50 -12.46 26.37
CA SER A 281 -0.17 -13.00 27.70
C SER A 281 1.32 -12.97 28.00
N ALA A 282 2.18 -13.01 26.97
CA ALA A 282 3.62 -12.88 27.09
C ALA A 282 4.05 -11.49 27.60
N TRP A 283 3.18 -10.47 27.51
CA TRP A 283 3.44 -9.13 28.01
C TRP A 283 2.89 -8.87 29.42
N GLY A 284 2.32 -9.90 30.05
CA GLY A 284 1.78 -9.84 31.41
C GLY A 284 0.25 -9.84 31.45
N PHE A 285 -0.31 -9.17 32.47
CA PHE A 285 -1.75 -9.16 32.75
C PHE A 285 -2.28 -7.74 32.95
N GLY A 286 -3.60 -7.58 32.80
CA GLY A 286 -4.30 -6.30 32.94
C GLY A 286 -3.86 -5.26 31.92
N GLU A 287 -3.85 -3.99 32.32
CA GLU A 287 -3.47 -2.86 31.45
C GLU A 287 -2.04 -2.96 30.90
N ASN A 288 -1.11 -3.62 31.61
CA ASN A 288 0.29 -3.75 31.21
C ASN A 288 0.50 -4.79 30.10
N ALA A 289 -0.50 -5.65 29.89
CA ALA A 289 -0.50 -6.61 28.80
C ALA A 289 -0.82 -5.96 27.44
N TRP A 290 -1.24 -4.69 27.43
CA TRP A 290 -1.54 -3.96 26.21
C TRP A 290 -0.32 -3.20 25.68
N LYS A 291 -0.13 -3.28 24.36
CA LYS A 291 0.86 -2.53 23.62
C LYS A 291 0.23 -1.93 22.37
N THR A 292 0.78 -0.83 21.88
CA THR A 292 0.56 -0.36 20.50
C THR A 292 1.68 -0.91 19.64
N VAL A 293 1.34 -1.88 18.79
CA VAL A 293 2.28 -2.56 17.92
C VAL A 293 2.21 -1.96 16.53
N LEU A 294 3.36 -1.56 15.98
CA LEU A 294 3.52 -1.17 14.60
C LEU A 294 4.13 -2.33 13.80
N ILE A 295 3.58 -2.64 12.64
CA ILE A 295 4.19 -3.57 11.68
C ILE A 295 4.53 -2.80 10.41
N GLY A 296 5.77 -2.96 9.95
CA GLY A 296 6.26 -2.48 8.66
C GLY A 296 7.01 -3.58 7.93
N GLY A 297 7.54 -3.26 6.75
CA GLY A 297 8.27 -4.24 5.97
C GLY A 297 8.90 -3.66 4.71
N SER A 298 9.63 -4.52 4.01
CA SER A 298 10.39 -4.13 2.84
C SER A 298 9.54 -3.88 1.59
N GLY A 299 8.26 -4.25 1.59
CA GLY A 299 7.40 -4.06 0.42
C GLY A 299 7.91 -4.88 -0.76
N LEU A 300 8.09 -4.23 -1.91
CA LEU A 300 8.71 -4.83 -3.09
C LEU A 300 10.23 -5.03 -2.95
N GLY A 301 10.84 -4.47 -1.91
CA GLY A 301 12.29 -4.50 -1.69
C GLY A 301 12.84 -5.79 -1.12
N GLY A 302 12.00 -6.71 -0.62
CA GLY A 302 12.48 -7.96 -0.06
C GLY A 302 11.46 -8.64 0.86
N PRO A 303 11.83 -9.78 1.46
CA PRO A 303 10.90 -10.63 2.22
C PRO A 303 10.62 -10.16 3.65
N GLY A 304 11.34 -9.15 4.15
CA GLY A 304 11.41 -8.82 5.58
C GLY A 304 10.23 -7.99 6.09
N TYR A 305 9.57 -8.50 7.12
CA TYR A 305 8.67 -7.74 7.99
C TYR A 305 9.34 -7.49 9.33
N PHE A 306 8.95 -6.41 10.01
CA PHE A 306 9.33 -6.13 11.39
C PHE A 306 8.14 -5.63 12.19
N ALA A 307 8.15 -5.91 13.49
CA ALA A 307 7.19 -5.37 14.44
C ALA A 307 7.88 -4.61 15.58
N LEU A 308 7.37 -3.43 15.89
CA LEU A 308 7.86 -2.56 16.94
C LEU A 308 6.78 -2.32 17.99
N ASP A 309 7.15 -2.34 19.27
CA ASP A 309 6.34 -1.75 20.33
C ASP A 309 6.56 -0.23 20.32
N ILE A 310 5.53 0.51 19.91
CA ILE A 310 5.52 1.98 19.87
C ILE A 310 4.61 2.58 20.95
N THR A 311 4.28 1.82 22.00
CA THR A 311 3.44 2.29 23.12
C THR A 311 4.02 3.56 23.74
N LYS A 312 5.35 3.60 23.87
CA LYS A 312 6.15 4.76 24.27
C LYS A 312 6.93 5.25 23.05
N PRO A 313 6.44 6.26 22.31
CA PRO A 313 6.98 6.63 21.00
C PRO A 313 8.25 7.50 21.08
N THR A 314 9.14 7.22 22.03
CA THR A 314 10.44 7.90 22.19
C THR A 314 11.58 6.99 21.73
N PRO A 315 12.76 7.52 21.37
CA PRO A 315 13.89 6.68 20.95
C PRO A 315 14.30 5.61 21.98
N GLN A 316 14.09 5.88 23.27
CA GLN A 316 14.41 4.93 24.37
C GLN A 316 13.23 4.02 24.74
N GLY A 317 12.02 4.37 24.31
CA GLY A 317 10.79 3.66 24.64
C GLY A 317 10.36 2.64 23.59
N VAL A 318 10.81 2.81 22.34
CA VAL A 318 10.52 1.89 21.24
C VAL A 318 11.37 0.64 21.38
N ALA A 319 10.75 -0.53 21.17
CA ALA A 319 11.42 -1.82 21.23
C ALA A 319 11.09 -2.66 19.99
N LEU A 320 12.05 -3.47 19.55
CA LEU A 320 11.81 -4.50 18.54
C LEU A 320 11.07 -5.65 19.21
N LEU A 321 9.98 -6.10 18.59
CA LEU A 321 9.31 -7.34 18.98
C LEU A 321 9.90 -8.51 18.21
N TRP A 322 9.99 -8.37 16.89
CA TRP A 322 10.55 -9.39 16.01
C TRP A 322 10.79 -8.83 14.61
N GLU A 323 11.65 -9.52 13.85
CA GLU A 323 11.69 -9.45 12.39
C GLU A 323 11.43 -10.86 11.84
N ALA A 324 10.65 -10.95 10.76
CA ALA A 324 10.16 -12.21 10.26
C ALA A 324 9.98 -12.22 8.74
N HIS A 325 10.02 -13.43 8.19
CA HIS A 325 9.79 -13.72 6.78
C HIS A 325 8.68 -14.78 6.72
N PRO A 326 7.39 -14.40 6.85
CA PRO A 326 6.29 -15.35 7.04
C PRO A 326 6.22 -16.37 5.91
N PHE A 327 6.62 -16.02 4.70
CA PHE A 327 6.66 -16.90 3.54
C PHE A 327 8.05 -16.85 2.90
N SER A 328 8.74 -18.00 2.86
CA SER A 328 10.01 -18.12 2.12
C SER A 328 9.78 -17.81 0.64
N GLY A 329 10.72 -17.09 0.00
CA GLY A 329 10.68 -16.71 -1.41
C GLY A 329 9.66 -15.62 -1.79
N ALA A 330 8.82 -15.17 -0.85
CA ALA A 330 7.87 -14.08 -1.10
C ALA A 330 8.40 -12.73 -0.64
N ARG A 331 7.92 -11.66 -1.27
CA ARG A 331 8.18 -10.28 -0.84
C ARG A 331 7.22 -9.86 0.27
N ALA A 332 7.68 -9.02 1.19
CA ALA A 332 6.90 -8.43 2.28
C ALA A 332 5.96 -7.32 1.78
N SER A 333 5.12 -7.68 0.82
CA SER A 333 4.38 -6.78 -0.06
C SER A 333 2.93 -6.58 0.36
N THR A 334 2.49 -7.20 1.46
CA THR A 334 1.11 -7.09 1.94
C THR A 334 1.02 -6.61 3.37
N ARG A 335 0.01 -5.79 3.61
CA ARG A 335 -0.34 -5.30 4.93
C ARG A 335 -1.08 -6.41 5.70
N PRO A 336 -0.54 -6.96 6.80
CA PRO A 336 -1.27 -7.95 7.59
C PRO A 336 -2.55 -7.40 8.24
N VAL A 337 -3.41 -8.28 8.74
CA VAL A 337 -4.45 -7.88 9.69
C VAL A 337 -4.03 -8.28 11.10
N ILE A 338 -4.27 -7.40 12.07
CA ILE A 338 -3.95 -7.65 13.48
C ILE A 338 -5.25 -7.90 14.26
N GLY A 339 -5.32 -9.05 14.93
CA GLY A 339 -6.45 -9.38 15.80
C GLY A 339 -6.29 -10.72 16.52
N PRO A 340 -7.07 -10.95 17.59
CA PRO A 340 -7.18 -12.25 18.22
C PRO A 340 -7.87 -13.26 17.29
N ILE A 341 -7.36 -14.49 17.28
CA ILE A 341 -7.87 -15.57 16.42
C ILE A 341 -8.22 -16.81 17.22
N LEU A 342 -9.17 -17.60 16.71
CA LEU A 342 -9.40 -18.98 17.14
C LEU A 342 -8.50 -19.96 16.36
N PRO A 343 -8.25 -21.18 16.87
CA PRO A 343 -8.63 -21.68 18.19
C PRO A 343 -7.65 -21.25 19.31
N THR A 344 -6.54 -20.58 18.96
CA THR A 344 -5.46 -20.26 19.90
C THR A 344 -5.85 -19.21 20.94
N LYS A 345 -6.84 -18.36 20.61
CA LYS A 345 -7.25 -17.18 21.39
C LYS A 345 -6.13 -16.18 21.62
N ARG A 346 -5.09 -16.20 20.78
CA ARG A 346 -3.95 -15.28 20.83
C ARG A 346 -4.13 -14.18 19.80
N TRP A 347 -3.59 -13.00 20.10
CA TRP A 347 -3.43 -11.94 19.12
C TRP A 347 -2.35 -12.32 18.11
N ALA A 348 -2.69 -12.14 16.83
CA ALA A 348 -1.83 -12.49 15.72
C ALA A 348 -1.80 -11.37 14.68
N ALA A 349 -0.69 -11.33 13.94
CA ALA A 349 -0.63 -10.70 12.64
C ALA A 349 -0.87 -11.77 11.57
N LEU A 350 -1.90 -11.61 10.75
CA LEU A 350 -2.25 -12.51 9.66
C LEU A 350 -1.75 -11.95 8.33
N PHE A 351 -0.84 -12.69 7.70
CA PHE A 351 -0.18 -12.33 6.45
C PHE A 351 -0.71 -13.17 5.31
N THR A 352 -1.03 -12.52 4.19
CA THR A 352 -1.06 -13.20 2.89
C THR A 352 0.35 -13.33 2.34
N SER A 353 0.55 -14.24 1.38
CA SER A 353 1.87 -14.45 0.79
C SER A 353 2.40 -13.25 0.02
N GLY A 354 1.54 -12.32 -0.43
CA GLY A 354 1.96 -11.23 -1.31
C GLY A 354 2.56 -11.73 -2.62
N VAL A 355 3.45 -10.93 -3.18
CA VAL A 355 4.16 -11.17 -4.44
C VAL A 355 5.17 -12.31 -4.29
N ARG A 356 5.11 -13.26 -5.22
CA ARG A 356 6.01 -14.41 -5.38
C ARG A 356 6.39 -14.58 -6.84
N GLU A 357 7.67 -14.80 -7.10
CA GLU A 357 8.19 -15.12 -8.44
C GLU A 357 8.48 -16.63 -8.59
N ASP A 358 8.48 -17.37 -7.49
CA ASP A 358 8.62 -18.83 -7.47
C ASP A 358 7.29 -19.56 -7.74
N ASP A 359 7.38 -20.89 -7.86
CA ASP A 359 6.24 -21.76 -8.20
C ASP A 359 5.53 -22.31 -6.95
N GLN A 360 5.78 -21.72 -5.77
CA GLN A 360 5.10 -22.13 -4.54
C GLN A 360 3.69 -21.53 -4.47
N ARG A 361 2.79 -22.24 -3.80
CA ARG A 361 1.43 -21.74 -3.56
C ARG A 361 1.44 -20.52 -2.66
N GLY A 362 0.60 -19.55 -2.99
CA GLY A 362 0.23 -18.49 -2.06
C GLY A 362 -0.59 -19.02 -0.89
N GLY A 363 -0.89 -18.15 0.07
CA GLY A 363 -1.71 -18.54 1.21
C GLY A 363 -1.74 -17.52 2.34
N LEU A 364 -2.32 -17.95 3.46
CA LEU A 364 -2.45 -17.20 4.71
C LEU A 364 -1.63 -17.87 5.83
N ARG A 365 -0.90 -17.06 6.60
CA ARG A 365 -0.17 -17.46 7.82
C ARG A 365 -0.48 -16.49 8.95
N ALA A 366 -0.52 -16.99 10.18
CA ALA A 366 -0.67 -16.16 11.38
C ALA A 366 0.59 -16.27 12.23
N LEU A 367 1.18 -15.13 12.57
CA LEU A 367 2.30 -15.05 13.50
C LEU A 367 1.84 -14.41 14.81
N ALA A 368 2.26 -14.97 15.94
CA ALA A 368 2.05 -14.36 17.24
C ALA A 368 2.69 -12.97 17.29
N LEU A 369 1.98 -11.98 17.82
CA LEU A 369 2.50 -10.61 17.89
C LEU A 369 3.70 -10.47 18.85
N SER A 370 3.83 -11.36 19.84
CA SER A 370 4.89 -11.30 20.84
C SER A 370 6.28 -11.62 20.27
N ASP A 371 6.37 -12.61 19.38
CA ASP A 371 7.63 -13.30 19.06
C ASP A 371 7.69 -13.89 17.64
N ALA A 372 6.73 -13.54 16.78
CA ALA A 372 6.59 -14.08 15.42
C ALA A 372 6.38 -15.61 15.33
N THR A 373 6.05 -16.31 16.42
CA THR A 373 5.77 -17.76 16.37
C THR A 373 4.57 -18.03 15.45
N ALA A 374 4.78 -18.88 14.45
CA ALA A 374 3.70 -19.28 13.55
C ALA A 374 2.63 -20.09 14.31
N LEU A 375 1.40 -19.58 14.32
CA LEU A 375 0.25 -20.15 15.02
C LEU A 375 -0.47 -21.19 14.14
N PRO A 376 -1.04 -22.25 14.74
CA PRO A 376 -1.86 -23.20 14.01
C PRO A 376 -3.16 -22.53 13.54
N LEU A 377 -3.49 -22.73 12.27
CA LEU A 377 -4.70 -22.25 11.61
C LEU A 377 -5.59 -23.42 11.18
N GLY A 378 -5.04 -24.31 10.35
CA GLY A 378 -5.81 -25.36 9.67
C GLY A 378 -5.90 -26.68 10.43
N PRO A 379 -6.64 -27.66 9.86
CA PRO A 379 -6.78 -29.01 10.42
C PRO A 379 -5.42 -29.65 10.70
N GLY A 380 -5.34 -30.46 11.76
CA GLY A 380 -4.09 -31.12 12.15
C GLY A 380 -2.98 -30.15 12.63
N GLY A 381 -3.31 -28.90 12.92
CA GLY A 381 -2.33 -27.90 13.36
C GLY A 381 -1.53 -27.23 12.23
N ALA A 382 -2.02 -27.32 10.99
CA ALA A 382 -1.39 -26.67 9.85
C ALA A 382 -1.23 -25.16 10.09
N ARG A 383 -0.02 -24.63 9.82
CA ARG A 383 0.31 -23.21 10.05
C ARG A 383 0.13 -22.34 8.80
N THR A 384 -0.20 -22.94 7.67
CA THR A 384 -0.48 -22.27 6.40
C THR A 384 -1.81 -22.75 5.85
N LEU A 385 -2.65 -21.84 5.40
CA LEU A 385 -3.80 -22.14 4.57
C LEU A 385 -3.47 -21.78 3.13
N HIS A 386 -3.41 -22.77 2.25
CA HIS A 386 -3.00 -22.55 0.87
C HIS A 386 -4.10 -21.93 0.02
N ALA A 387 -3.70 -21.01 -0.86
CA ALA A 387 -4.52 -20.34 -1.86
C ALA A 387 -4.09 -20.79 -3.28
N GLY A 388 -4.08 -19.87 -4.24
CA GLY A 388 -3.66 -20.12 -5.62
C GLY A 388 -2.16 -20.36 -5.77
N VAL A 389 -1.75 -20.56 -7.01
CA VAL A 389 -0.35 -20.67 -7.44
C VAL A 389 -0.20 -19.90 -8.75
N LYS A 390 1.01 -19.45 -9.03
CA LYS A 390 1.37 -18.80 -10.29
C LYS A 390 0.98 -19.69 -11.49
N GLY A 391 0.20 -19.16 -12.43
CA GLY A 391 -0.01 -19.81 -13.72
C GLY A 391 1.28 -19.81 -14.55
N GLU A 392 1.50 -20.84 -15.38
CA GLU A 392 2.77 -20.99 -16.14
C GLU A 392 3.10 -19.77 -17.04
N ALA A 393 2.08 -19.11 -17.58
CA ALA A 393 2.24 -17.92 -18.42
C ALA A 393 2.48 -16.62 -17.61
N ASN A 394 2.29 -16.65 -16.29
CA ASN A 394 2.44 -15.48 -15.43
C ASN A 394 3.86 -15.44 -14.84
N PRO A 395 4.54 -14.27 -14.87
CA PRO A 395 5.89 -14.13 -14.29
C PRO A 395 5.89 -14.13 -12.76
N TYR A 396 4.75 -13.82 -12.13
CA TYR A 396 4.61 -13.80 -10.68
C TYR A 396 3.17 -14.16 -10.26
N TYR A 397 3.03 -14.58 -8.99
CA TYR A 397 1.75 -14.68 -8.28
C TYR A 397 1.66 -13.60 -7.22
N THR A 398 0.49 -13.00 -7.01
CA THR A 398 0.24 -12.19 -5.81
C THR A 398 -1.08 -12.56 -5.16
N LEU A 399 -1.08 -12.56 -3.83
CA LEU A 399 -2.30 -12.53 -3.02
C LEU A 399 -2.35 -11.15 -2.36
N SER A 400 -3.42 -10.40 -2.62
CA SER A 400 -3.61 -9.02 -2.13
C SER A 400 -3.59 -8.93 -0.60
N ASP A 401 -3.59 -7.70 -0.08
CA ASP A 401 -3.80 -7.47 1.35
C ASP A 401 -5.07 -8.19 1.83
N PRO A 402 -5.04 -8.89 2.97
CA PRO A 402 -6.23 -9.44 3.56
C PRO A 402 -7.14 -8.34 4.14
N VAL A 403 -8.45 -8.57 4.06
CA VAL A 403 -9.44 -7.87 4.90
C VAL A 403 -10.07 -8.90 5.83
N ALA A 404 -10.12 -8.61 7.14
CA ALA A 404 -10.65 -9.53 8.14
C ALA A 404 -11.77 -8.91 8.97
N ILE A 405 -12.73 -9.72 9.40
CA ILE A 405 -13.82 -9.30 10.29
C ILE A 405 -14.11 -10.34 11.37
N ASP A 406 -14.54 -9.83 12.53
CA ASP A 406 -15.35 -10.56 13.50
C ASP A 406 -16.79 -10.53 13.00
N SER A 407 -17.24 -11.66 12.46
CA SER A 407 -18.55 -11.76 11.82
C SER A 407 -19.64 -12.20 12.81
N SER A 408 -19.23 -12.83 13.90
CA SER A 408 -20.05 -13.33 14.99
C SER A 408 -20.30 -12.29 16.08
N GLY A 409 -19.41 -11.32 16.20
CA GLY A 409 -19.35 -10.35 17.27
C GLY A 409 -18.83 -10.96 18.58
N ASP A 410 -18.00 -11.99 18.56
CA ASP A 410 -17.45 -12.65 19.76
C ASP A 410 -16.09 -12.09 20.22
N GLY A 411 -15.52 -11.15 19.45
CA GLY A 411 -14.23 -10.52 19.71
C GLY A 411 -13.04 -11.21 19.03
N TYR A 412 -13.25 -12.29 18.25
CA TYR A 412 -12.23 -12.97 17.46
C TYR A 412 -12.47 -12.77 15.97
N LEU A 413 -11.40 -12.78 15.18
CA LEU A 413 -11.53 -12.81 13.73
C LEU A 413 -12.11 -14.15 13.28
N ASP A 414 -13.13 -14.10 12.42
CA ASP A 414 -13.82 -15.28 11.89
C ASP A 414 -13.59 -15.47 10.39
N LEU A 415 -13.39 -14.37 9.67
CA LEU A 415 -13.54 -14.33 8.22
C LEU A 415 -12.53 -13.38 7.61
N ILE A 416 -11.87 -13.84 6.56
CA ILE A 416 -10.85 -13.09 5.82
C ILE A 416 -11.09 -13.26 4.33
N TYR A 417 -10.95 -12.18 3.59
CA TYR A 417 -10.98 -12.16 2.14
C TYR A 417 -9.69 -11.58 1.57
N ALA A 418 -9.22 -12.17 0.46
CA ALA A 418 -8.10 -11.66 -0.33
C ALA A 418 -8.26 -12.11 -1.79
N GLY A 419 -8.06 -11.22 -2.74
CA GLY A 419 -8.00 -11.56 -4.17
C GLY A 419 -6.59 -11.92 -4.63
N ASP A 420 -6.47 -12.71 -5.68
CA ASP A 420 -5.18 -13.07 -6.27
C ASP A 420 -4.99 -12.65 -7.74
N SER A 421 -3.74 -12.73 -8.21
CA SER A 421 -3.35 -12.39 -9.59
C SER A 421 -3.95 -13.31 -10.65
N GLU A 422 -4.45 -14.47 -10.28
CA GLU A 422 -5.10 -15.42 -11.18
C GLU A 422 -6.61 -15.13 -11.31
N GLY A 423 -7.12 -14.16 -10.55
CA GLY A 423 -8.50 -13.70 -10.62
C GLY A 423 -9.46 -14.43 -9.68
N LEU A 424 -8.93 -15.15 -8.68
CA LEU A 424 -9.72 -15.79 -7.64
C LEU A 424 -9.82 -14.89 -6.41
N LEU A 425 -11.05 -14.71 -5.91
CA LEU A 425 -11.29 -14.15 -4.59
C LEU A 425 -11.31 -15.28 -3.57
N TRP A 426 -10.31 -15.33 -2.69
CA TRP A 426 -10.20 -16.31 -1.62
C TRP A 426 -10.97 -15.88 -0.38
N LYS A 427 -11.64 -16.85 0.23
CA LYS A 427 -12.26 -16.77 1.55
C LYS A 427 -11.50 -17.69 2.50
N PHE A 428 -11.02 -17.13 3.60
CA PHE A 428 -10.51 -17.89 4.74
C PHE A 428 -11.47 -17.71 5.91
N PHE A 429 -11.94 -18.78 6.52
CA PHE A 429 -12.94 -18.71 7.57
C PHE A 429 -12.70 -19.73 8.67
N TYR A 430 -13.06 -19.37 9.90
CA TYR A 430 -13.08 -20.29 11.02
C TYR A 430 -14.30 -21.22 10.93
N ASP A 431 -14.05 -22.53 10.85
CA ASP A 431 -15.06 -23.57 10.86
C ASP A 431 -15.16 -24.14 12.28
N ALA A 432 -16.21 -23.72 13.00
CA ALA A 432 -16.41 -24.09 14.39
C ALA A 432 -16.71 -25.59 14.61
N GLN A 433 -17.15 -26.31 13.57
CA GLN A 433 -17.45 -27.74 13.69
C GLN A 433 -16.15 -28.56 13.84
N ILE A 434 -15.13 -28.19 13.05
CA ILE A 434 -13.80 -28.82 13.11
C ILE A 434 -12.80 -28.02 13.94
N ARG A 435 -13.20 -26.86 14.47
CA ARG A 435 -12.42 -25.93 15.27
C ARG A 435 -11.12 -25.48 14.61
N ALA A 436 -11.14 -25.29 13.28
CA ALA A 436 -9.99 -24.90 12.49
C ALA A 436 -10.38 -23.90 11.39
N TRP A 437 -9.42 -23.13 10.92
CA TRP A 437 -9.59 -22.29 9.74
C TRP A 437 -9.52 -23.11 8.46
N ARG A 438 -10.26 -22.65 7.45
CA ARG A 438 -10.32 -23.24 6.10
C ARG A 438 -10.12 -22.16 5.05
N ALA A 439 -9.66 -22.56 3.87
CA ALA A 439 -9.55 -21.71 2.69
C ALA A 439 -10.39 -22.26 1.54
N THR A 440 -11.01 -21.39 0.76
CA THR A 440 -11.74 -21.75 -0.46
C THR A 440 -11.81 -20.56 -1.42
N ALA A 441 -11.90 -20.83 -2.73
CA ALA A 441 -12.20 -19.81 -3.70
C ALA A 441 -13.69 -19.46 -3.62
N ARG A 442 -14.00 -18.21 -3.28
CA ARG A 442 -15.37 -17.70 -3.20
C ARG A 442 -15.90 -17.30 -4.57
N PHE A 443 -15.05 -16.69 -5.40
CA PHE A 443 -15.42 -16.15 -6.70
C PHE A 443 -14.26 -16.28 -7.68
N ASP A 444 -14.56 -16.57 -8.94
CA ASP A 444 -13.62 -16.63 -10.06
C ASP A 444 -14.06 -15.62 -11.11
N THR A 445 -13.20 -14.63 -11.38
CA THR A 445 -13.46 -13.57 -12.36
C THR A 445 -13.29 -14.02 -13.81
N GLY A 446 -12.79 -15.23 -14.04
CA GLY A 446 -12.38 -15.75 -15.35
C GLY A 446 -11.02 -15.22 -15.79
N GLY A 447 -10.06 -15.08 -14.86
CA GLY A 447 -8.69 -14.66 -15.15
C GLY A 447 -8.40 -13.15 -15.03
N ARG A 448 -9.34 -12.35 -14.53
CA ARG A 448 -9.08 -10.91 -14.25
C ARG A 448 -8.44 -10.75 -12.87
N ALA A 449 -7.14 -10.50 -12.85
CA ALA A 449 -6.36 -10.34 -11.62
C ALA A 449 -7.02 -9.40 -10.59
N ILE A 450 -6.96 -9.74 -9.31
CA ILE A 450 -7.44 -8.93 -8.19
C ILE A 450 -6.23 -8.52 -7.34
N SER A 451 -5.62 -7.37 -7.66
CA SER A 451 -4.46 -6.85 -6.90
C SER A 451 -4.84 -6.00 -5.70
N GLY A 452 -6.00 -5.33 -5.75
CA GLY A 452 -6.47 -4.47 -4.67
C GLY A 452 -7.14 -5.24 -3.53
N ARG A 453 -6.96 -4.77 -2.29
CA ARG A 453 -7.69 -5.28 -1.11
C ARG A 453 -9.22 -5.18 -1.33
N PRO A 454 -10.00 -6.25 -1.12
CA PRO A 454 -11.46 -6.15 -1.11
C PRO A 454 -12.00 -5.29 0.03
N THR A 455 -13.23 -4.81 -0.09
CA THR A 455 -13.95 -4.10 0.98
C THR A 455 -15.16 -4.89 1.42
N LEU A 456 -15.33 -5.01 2.73
CA LEU A 456 -16.44 -5.73 3.36
C LEU A 456 -17.40 -4.74 4.02
N ALA A 457 -18.70 -4.93 3.82
CA ALA A 457 -19.74 -4.16 4.50
C ALA A 457 -20.95 -5.05 4.81
N PHE A 458 -21.69 -4.74 5.87
CA PHE A 458 -22.97 -5.40 6.14
C PHE A 458 -24.13 -4.57 5.60
N ASP A 459 -25.09 -5.20 4.95
CA ASP A 459 -26.34 -4.54 4.56
C ASP A 459 -27.38 -4.55 5.69
N GLY A 460 -28.53 -3.90 5.45
CA GLY A 460 -29.62 -3.84 6.43
C GLY A 460 -30.27 -5.19 6.77
N ARG A 461 -29.99 -6.25 6.01
CA ARG A 461 -30.43 -7.63 6.30
C ARG A 461 -29.39 -8.39 7.12
N GLY A 462 -28.21 -7.81 7.34
CA GLY A 462 -27.06 -8.45 7.98
C GLY A 462 -26.28 -9.35 7.03
N ASP A 463 -26.57 -9.33 5.73
CA ASP A 463 -25.80 -10.03 4.70
C ASP A 463 -24.47 -9.31 4.48
N LEU A 464 -23.43 -10.08 4.17
CA LEU A 464 -22.10 -9.54 3.89
C LEU A 464 -22.01 -9.14 2.42
N ARG A 465 -21.59 -7.91 2.17
CA ARG A 465 -21.28 -7.35 0.86
C ARG A 465 -19.78 -7.33 0.67
N VAL A 466 -19.32 -7.81 -0.48
CA VAL A 466 -17.89 -7.86 -0.83
C VAL A 466 -17.66 -7.08 -2.13
N TYR A 467 -16.89 -6.00 -2.07
CA TYR A 467 -16.61 -5.13 -3.21
C TYR A 467 -15.13 -5.20 -3.59
N PHE A 468 -14.85 -5.34 -4.88
CA PHE A 468 -13.48 -5.35 -5.41
C PHE A 468 -13.47 -5.03 -6.90
N GLY A 469 -12.36 -4.44 -7.36
CA GLY A 469 -12.09 -4.23 -8.78
C GLY A 469 -11.00 -5.17 -9.28
N THR A 470 -10.87 -5.25 -10.60
CA THR A 470 -9.82 -6.06 -11.24
C THR A 470 -8.78 -5.22 -11.96
N GLY A 471 -7.59 -5.80 -12.08
CA GLY A 471 -6.42 -5.24 -12.73
C GLY A 471 -5.15 -5.55 -11.94
N ARG A 472 -4.03 -5.59 -12.65
CA ARG A 472 -2.67 -5.67 -12.12
C ARG A 472 -1.77 -4.64 -12.80
N TYR A 473 -0.81 -4.12 -12.05
CA TYR A 473 0.13 -3.10 -12.53
C TYR A 473 1.39 -3.12 -11.67
N LEU A 474 2.17 -4.19 -11.79
CA LEU A 474 3.40 -4.43 -11.03
C LEU A 474 4.65 -4.48 -11.90
N ILE A 475 4.54 -4.92 -13.17
CA ILE A 475 5.68 -5.08 -14.09
C ILE A 475 5.45 -4.35 -15.41
N ASP A 476 6.54 -4.10 -16.14
CA ASP A 476 6.52 -3.37 -17.41
C ASP A 476 5.67 -4.07 -18.49
N ALA A 477 5.72 -5.41 -18.56
CA ALA A 477 4.93 -6.18 -19.53
C ALA A 477 3.41 -5.98 -19.38
N GLU A 478 2.95 -5.50 -18.23
CA GLU A 478 1.54 -5.20 -18.00
C GLU A 478 1.15 -3.82 -18.53
N HIS A 479 2.07 -2.97 -18.96
CA HIS A 479 1.75 -1.62 -19.43
C HIS A 479 0.89 -1.59 -20.70
N ASP A 480 0.92 -2.67 -21.50
CA ASP A 480 0.18 -2.77 -22.76
C ASP A 480 -1.04 -3.70 -22.68
N ASP A 481 -1.36 -4.23 -21.51
CA ASP A 481 -2.49 -5.17 -21.36
C ASP A 481 -3.85 -4.47 -21.59
N SER A 482 -4.57 -4.94 -22.61
CA SER A 482 -5.88 -4.48 -23.06
C SER A 482 -7.07 -5.29 -22.56
N HIS A 483 -6.87 -6.26 -21.65
CA HIS A 483 -7.98 -7.04 -21.11
C HIS A 483 -8.93 -6.13 -20.32
N ARG A 484 -10.19 -6.10 -20.74
CA ARG A 484 -11.22 -5.25 -20.12
C ARG A 484 -11.51 -5.71 -18.69
N ASN A 485 -11.16 -4.85 -17.73
CA ASN A 485 -11.40 -5.06 -16.30
C ASN A 485 -12.85 -4.79 -15.89
N ALA A 486 -13.17 -5.15 -14.66
CA ALA A 486 -14.51 -5.07 -14.11
C ALA A 486 -14.49 -4.67 -12.63
N PHE A 487 -15.64 -4.21 -12.14
CA PHE A 487 -15.90 -4.01 -10.73
C PHE A 487 -17.05 -4.90 -10.28
N TYR A 488 -16.90 -5.53 -9.12
CA TYR A 488 -17.82 -6.53 -8.59
C TYR A 488 -18.36 -6.10 -7.22
N GLY A 489 -19.64 -6.39 -6.98
CA GLY A 489 -20.29 -6.31 -5.67
C GLY A 489 -21.02 -7.61 -5.38
N LEU A 490 -20.42 -8.49 -4.57
CA LEU A 490 -20.98 -9.80 -4.21
C LEU A 490 -21.85 -9.71 -2.96
N ILE A 491 -22.80 -10.63 -2.84
CA ILE A 491 -23.60 -10.86 -1.65
C ILE A 491 -23.25 -12.24 -1.10
N GLU A 492 -22.86 -12.29 0.15
CA GLU A 492 -22.82 -13.51 0.93
C GLU A 492 -23.90 -13.44 2.00
N ARG A 493 -24.87 -14.36 1.90
CA ARG A 493 -26.05 -14.35 2.76
C ARG A 493 -25.72 -14.83 4.16
N ARG A 494 -26.25 -14.11 5.15
CA ARG A 494 -26.12 -14.50 6.55
C ARG A 494 -26.92 -15.76 6.81
N ARG A 495 -26.24 -16.81 7.28
CA ARG A 495 -26.93 -18.02 7.73
C ARG A 495 -27.67 -17.80 9.03
N LYS A 496 -28.94 -18.17 9.05
CA LYS A 496 -29.81 -18.07 10.24
C LYS A 496 -29.72 -19.29 11.15
N ASP A 497 -29.35 -20.44 10.59
CA ASP A 497 -29.20 -21.72 11.27
C ASP A 497 -27.89 -21.84 12.07
N HIS A 498 -26.90 -20.97 11.82
CA HIS A 498 -25.60 -20.96 12.52
C HIS A 498 -25.23 -19.53 12.98
N PRO A 499 -25.98 -18.94 13.92
CA PRO A 499 -25.86 -17.52 14.26
C PRO A 499 -24.49 -17.13 14.86
N ALA A 500 -23.80 -18.09 15.49
CA ALA A 500 -22.48 -17.88 16.08
C ALA A 500 -21.35 -17.81 15.05
N HIS A 501 -21.49 -18.42 13.87
CA HIS A 501 -20.51 -18.29 12.77
C HIS A 501 -21.27 -18.30 11.44
N PRO A 502 -22.00 -17.21 11.12
CA PRO A 502 -22.99 -17.20 10.05
C PRO A 502 -22.39 -17.30 8.64
N PHE A 503 -21.08 -17.13 8.52
CA PHE A 503 -20.32 -17.26 7.27
C PHE A 503 -19.28 -18.39 7.32
N GLY A 504 -19.31 -19.23 8.36
CA GLY A 504 -18.31 -20.28 8.64
C GLY A 504 -18.43 -21.56 7.81
N GLN A 505 -19.02 -21.51 6.60
CA GLN A 505 -19.10 -22.66 5.69
C GLN A 505 -18.98 -22.25 4.21
N THR A 506 -18.42 -23.17 3.42
CA THR A 506 -18.65 -23.39 1.96
C THR A 506 -17.96 -24.70 1.53
N PRO A 507 -18.60 -25.58 0.71
CA PRO A 507 -18.15 -25.85 -0.68
C PRO A 507 -19.33 -26.03 -1.69
N PHE A 508 -19.16 -26.00 -3.03
CA PHE A 508 -18.24 -26.81 -3.87
C PHE A 508 -17.56 -26.13 -5.09
N ALA A 509 -18.05 -25.02 -5.62
CA ALA A 509 -17.41 -24.33 -6.75
C ALA A 509 -17.39 -22.81 -6.52
N PRO A 510 -16.34 -22.09 -6.96
CA PRO A 510 -16.35 -20.63 -6.91
C PRO A 510 -17.49 -20.09 -7.78
N GLN A 511 -18.13 -19.02 -7.33
CA GLN A 511 -19.09 -18.33 -8.17
C GLN A 511 -18.40 -17.64 -9.35
N THR A 512 -19.13 -17.43 -10.44
CA THR A 512 -18.62 -16.78 -11.65
C THR A 512 -19.48 -15.57 -12.05
N PRO A 513 -19.03 -14.70 -12.97
CA PRO A 513 -19.83 -13.57 -13.44
C PRO A 513 -21.21 -13.95 -14.01
N ALA A 514 -21.40 -15.20 -14.48
CA ALA A 514 -22.69 -15.68 -15.00
C ALA A 514 -23.79 -15.78 -13.93
N GLU A 515 -23.42 -15.85 -12.66
CA GLU A 515 -24.32 -15.91 -11.51
C GLU A 515 -24.68 -14.53 -10.96
N LEU A 516 -24.03 -13.47 -11.46
CA LEU A 516 -24.28 -12.08 -11.08
C LEU A 516 -25.11 -11.36 -12.13
N THR A 517 -25.68 -10.22 -11.75
CA THR A 517 -26.35 -9.32 -12.70
C THR A 517 -25.33 -8.38 -13.35
N ASP A 518 -25.23 -8.44 -14.68
CA ASP A 518 -24.47 -7.45 -15.46
C ASP A 518 -25.25 -6.13 -15.51
N VAL A 519 -24.72 -5.10 -14.86
CA VAL A 519 -25.32 -3.77 -14.85
C VAL A 519 -24.61 -2.79 -15.78
N THR A 520 -23.65 -3.24 -16.61
CA THR A 520 -22.81 -2.38 -17.47
C THR A 520 -23.63 -1.38 -18.26
N GLY A 521 -24.70 -1.84 -18.93
CA GLY A 521 -25.58 -1.02 -19.77
C GLY A 521 -26.67 -0.22 -19.03
N LEU A 522 -26.81 -0.33 -17.71
CA LEU A 522 -27.89 0.34 -16.97
C LEU A 522 -27.54 1.80 -16.66
N ALA A 523 -28.32 2.72 -17.22
CA ALA A 523 -28.04 4.16 -17.13
C ALA A 523 -28.60 4.85 -15.87
N HIS A 524 -29.60 4.27 -15.20
CA HIS A 524 -30.29 4.88 -14.05
C HIS A 524 -30.99 3.82 -13.20
N GLU A 525 -31.32 4.13 -11.94
CA GLU A 525 -31.99 3.23 -10.99
C GLU A 525 -33.30 2.64 -11.50
N ASN A 526 -34.12 3.45 -12.18
CA ASN A 526 -35.37 2.95 -12.73
C ASN A 526 -35.15 1.86 -13.82
N ALA A 527 -33.95 1.76 -14.41
CA ALA A 527 -33.64 0.73 -15.38
C ALA A 527 -33.67 -0.67 -14.78
N VAL A 528 -33.45 -0.78 -13.46
CA VAL A 528 -33.58 -2.05 -12.70
C VAL A 528 -35.00 -2.61 -12.80
N HIS A 529 -36.03 -1.77 -12.96
CA HIS A 529 -37.40 -2.25 -13.15
C HIS A 529 -37.62 -3.00 -14.46
N TRP A 530 -36.78 -2.78 -15.47
CA TRP A 530 -36.88 -3.42 -16.78
C TRP A 530 -36.05 -4.71 -16.88
N LEU A 531 -35.24 -5.03 -15.88
CA LEU A 531 -34.55 -6.31 -15.79
C LEU A 531 -35.56 -7.47 -15.71
N LYS A 532 -35.16 -8.62 -16.27
CA LYS A 532 -35.92 -9.86 -16.14
C LYS A 532 -36.01 -10.28 -14.67
N ALA A 533 -36.99 -11.11 -14.34
CA ALA A 533 -37.20 -11.58 -12.97
C ALA A 533 -35.94 -12.26 -12.40
N GLU A 534 -35.29 -13.12 -13.19
CA GLU A 534 -34.04 -13.80 -12.81
C GLU A 534 -32.89 -12.82 -12.53
N GLU A 535 -32.71 -11.80 -13.37
CA GLU A 535 -31.67 -10.77 -13.18
C GLU A 535 -31.94 -9.92 -11.93
N LYS A 536 -33.21 -9.64 -11.61
CA LYS A 536 -33.58 -8.96 -10.36
C LYS A 536 -33.32 -9.83 -9.14
N GLU A 537 -33.52 -11.14 -9.25
CA GLU A 537 -33.22 -12.09 -8.19
C GLU A 537 -31.72 -12.20 -7.96
N LYS A 538 -30.92 -12.40 -9.01
CA LYS A 538 -29.45 -12.38 -8.94
C LYS A 538 -28.94 -11.08 -8.30
N LEU A 539 -29.49 -9.93 -8.70
CA LEU A 539 -29.11 -8.62 -8.15
C LEU A 539 -29.34 -8.54 -6.63
N ARG A 540 -30.42 -9.15 -6.13
CA ARG A 540 -30.82 -9.11 -4.72
C ARG A 540 -30.15 -10.16 -3.84
N GLU A 541 -29.80 -11.30 -4.43
CA GLU A 541 -29.38 -12.51 -3.71
C GLU A 541 -27.91 -12.88 -3.92
N GLN A 542 -27.33 -12.53 -5.08
CA GLN A 542 -25.95 -12.89 -5.47
C GLN A 542 -25.05 -11.65 -5.64
N GLY A 543 -25.59 -10.57 -6.20
CA GLY A 543 -24.89 -9.32 -6.41
C GLY A 543 -24.85 -8.89 -7.87
N TRP A 544 -23.87 -8.06 -8.20
CA TRP A 544 -23.77 -7.36 -9.48
C TRP A 544 -22.32 -7.18 -9.91
N TYR A 545 -22.14 -6.91 -11.20
CA TYR A 545 -20.87 -6.42 -11.74
C TYR A 545 -21.11 -5.45 -12.89
N PHE A 546 -20.11 -4.64 -13.19
CA PHE A 546 -20.03 -3.96 -14.48
C PHE A 546 -18.61 -3.99 -15.02
N LEU A 547 -18.52 -4.00 -16.34
CA LEU A 547 -17.26 -3.86 -17.05
C LEU A 547 -16.86 -2.38 -17.09
N LEU A 548 -15.57 -2.09 -16.91
CA LEU A 548 -15.02 -0.73 -17.10
C LEU A 548 -15.16 -0.30 -18.56
N ASP A 549 -14.85 0.96 -18.89
CA ASP A 549 -15.01 1.42 -20.28
C ASP A 549 -14.18 0.53 -21.23
N PRO A 550 -14.71 0.22 -22.44
CA PRO A 550 -13.94 -0.56 -23.40
C PRO A 550 -12.65 0.20 -23.75
N PRO A 551 -11.49 -0.48 -23.79
CA PRO A 551 -10.24 0.16 -24.16
C PRO A 551 -10.32 0.71 -25.60
N ALA A 552 -9.89 1.96 -25.80
CA ALA A 552 -9.74 2.53 -27.15
C ALA A 552 -8.48 2.01 -27.88
N GLY A 553 -7.58 1.34 -27.14
CA GLY A 553 -6.31 0.77 -27.56
C GLY A 553 -5.62 0.13 -26.36
N ASN A 554 -4.31 -0.06 -26.42
CA ASN A 554 -3.53 -0.49 -25.25
C ASN A 554 -3.10 0.74 -24.44
N PRO A 555 -3.18 0.73 -23.10
CA PRO A 555 -3.77 -0.30 -22.21
C PRO A 555 -5.25 -0.11 -21.85
N ALA A 556 -5.83 -1.14 -21.22
CA ALA A 556 -7.14 -1.06 -20.57
C ALA A 556 -7.10 -0.43 -19.17
N GLU A 557 -8.20 0.24 -18.81
CA GLU A 557 -8.46 0.78 -17.47
C GLU A 557 -8.40 -0.33 -16.39
N ARG A 558 -7.86 -0.02 -15.20
CA ARG A 558 -7.62 -0.97 -14.11
C ARG A 558 -7.95 -0.39 -12.74
N ILE A 559 -8.24 -1.28 -11.80
CA ILE A 559 -8.49 -0.94 -10.39
C ILE A 559 -7.52 -1.74 -9.52
N THR A 560 -6.55 -1.04 -8.92
CA THR A 560 -5.57 -1.64 -7.98
C THR A 560 -5.73 -1.12 -6.55
N ALA A 561 -6.48 -0.04 -6.35
CA ALA A 561 -6.74 0.55 -5.04
C ALA A 561 -7.89 -0.14 -4.30
N THR A 562 -7.89 -0.05 -2.97
CA THR A 562 -8.99 -0.52 -2.12
C THR A 562 -10.24 0.35 -2.31
N PRO A 563 -11.43 -0.22 -2.55
CA PRO A 563 -12.68 0.53 -2.53
C PRO A 563 -13.01 1.08 -1.12
N LEU A 564 -13.94 2.02 -1.06
CA LEU A 564 -14.39 2.67 0.16
C LEU A 564 -15.92 2.74 0.17
N VAL A 565 -16.55 2.21 1.22
CA VAL A 565 -18.01 2.21 1.35
C VAL A 565 -18.43 3.23 2.41
N VAL A 566 -19.25 4.20 2.02
CA VAL A 566 -19.78 5.24 2.93
C VAL A 566 -21.22 5.56 2.56
N ALA A 567 -22.12 5.55 3.54
CA ALA A 567 -23.52 5.99 3.38
C ALA A 567 -24.26 5.32 2.20
N GLY A 568 -24.04 4.03 1.97
CA GLY A 568 -24.65 3.28 0.87
C GLY A 568 -24.03 3.56 -0.51
N VAL A 569 -22.89 4.24 -0.57
CA VAL A 569 -22.14 4.48 -1.81
C VAL A 569 -20.81 3.75 -1.74
N VAL A 570 -20.42 3.11 -2.84
CA VAL A 570 -19.10 2.52 -3.03
C VAL A 570 -18.29 3.47 -3.90
N PHE A 571 -17.23 4.03 -3.31
CA PHE A 571 -16.24 4.84 -3.99
C PHE A 571 -15.01 3.99 -4.30
N PHE A 572 -14.42 4.18 -5.47
CA PHE A 572 -13.13 3.58 -5.80
C PHE A 572 -12.46 4.37 -6.91
N THR A 573 -11.16 4.21 -7.04
CA THR A 573 -10.38 4.85 -8.10
C THR A 573 -9.92 3.82 -9.13
N SER A 574 -9.78 4.27 -10.36
CA SER A 574 -9.21 3.50 -11.45
C SER A 574 -8.25 4.38 -12.25
N PHE A 575 -7.46 3.75 -13.10
CA PHE A 575 -6.61 4.46 -14.04
C PHE A 575 -6.37 3.66 -15.32
N THR A 576 -6.06 4.39 -16.38
CA THR A 576 -5.53 3.82 -17.63
C THR A 576 -4.04 4.12 -17.69
N PRO A 577 -3.16 3.10 -17.68
CA PRO A 577 -1.72 3.33 -17.74
C PRO A 577 -1.29 4.09 -19.01
N THR A 578 -0.13 4.75 -18.97
CA THR A 578 0.48 5.36 -20.16
C THR A 578 1.16 4.31 -21.03
N ALA A 579 1.00 4.39 -22.35
CA ALA A 579 1.60 3.48 -23.33
C ALA A 579 3.15 3.63 -23.49
N GLY A 580 3.82 4.38 -22.61
CA GLY A 580 5.26 4.67 -22.70
C GLY A 580 6.11 3.69 -21.87
N PRO A 581 7.23 3.15 -22.41
CA PRO A 581 8.03 2.10 -21.75
C PRO A 581 8.85 2.56 -20.54
N CYS A 582 8.89 3.87 -20.24
CA CYS A 582 9.73 4.43 -19.17
C CYS A 582 8.97 5.21 -18.09
N GLY A 583 7.64 5.06 -18.02
CA GLY A 583 6.83 5.76 -17.02
C GLY A 583 5.80 4.84 -16.38
N PHE A 584 5.96 4.55 -15.09
CA PHE A 584 4.84 4.18 -14.24
C PHE A 584 3.93 5.41 -14.14
N GLY A 585 2.91 5.46 -14.98
CA GLY A 585 2.06 6.63 -15.15
C GLY A 585 0.67 6.23 -15.63
N ALA A 586 -0.27 7.15 -15.50
CA ALA A 586 -1.60 6.99 -16.06
C ALA A 586 -1.94 8.18 -16.94
N GLU A 587 -2.49 7.93 -18.13
CA GLU A 587 -3.05 9.01 -18.96
C GLU A 587 -4.26 9.63 -18.27
N GLU A 588 -5.03 8.79 -17.58
CA GLU A 588 -6.26 9.20 -16.92
C GLU A 588 -6.51 8.39 -15.65
N ALA A 589 -6.77 9.09 -14.56
CA ALA A 589 -7.34 8.58 -13.32
C ALA A 589 -8.82 9.00 -13.19
N ARG A 590 -9.63 8.08 -12.65
CA ARG A 590 -11.07 8.28 -12.47
C ARG A 590 -11.45 7.96 -11.04
N LEU A 591 -12.45 8.67 -10.54
CA LEU A 591 -13.13 8.39 -9.28
C LEU A 591 -14.55 7.94 -9.56
N TYR A 592 -14.89 6.73 -9.15
CA TYR A 592 -16.22 6.16 -9.26
C TYR A 592 -17.04 6.39 -7.99
N ALA A 593 -18.35 6.51 -8.16
CA ALA A 593 -19.33 6.41 -7.09
C ALA A 593 -20.55 5.63 -7.59
N VAL A 594 -20.75 4.45 -7.02
CA VAL A 594 -21.84 3.54 -7.40
C VAL A 594 -22.69 3.17 -6.19
N SER A 595 -23.98 2.93 -6.41
CA SER A 595 -24.85 2.44 -5.34
C SER A 595 -24.36 1.09 -4.85
N HIS A 596 -24.29 0.90 -3.54
CA HIS A 596 -23.77 -0.31 -2.93
C HIS A 596 -24.60 -1.56 -3.27
N ASP A 597 -25.89 -1.41 -3.52
CA ASP A 597 -26.82 -2.52 -3.74
C ASP A 597 -26.94 -2.93 -5.21
N SER A 598 -26.59 -2.04 -6.14
CA SER A 598 -26.91 -2.20 -7.56
C SER A 598 -25.79 -1.85 -8.53
N GLY A 599 -24.71 -1.19 -8.10
CA GLY A 599 -23.54 -0.92 -8.95
C GLY A 599 -23.74 0.13 -10.05
N ILE A 600 -24.89 0.77 -10.07
CA ILE A 600 -25.23 1.85 -10.98
C ILE A 600 -24.85 3.21 -10.39
N GLN A 601 -24.92 4.27 -11.21
CA GLN A 601 -24.58 5.63 -10.82
C GLN A 601 -25.25 6.02 -9.49
N ALA A 602 -24.45 6.34 -8.47
CA ALA A 602 -24.97 6.71 -7.17
C ALA A 602 -25.66 8.10 -7.23
N ARG A 603 -26.85 8.20 -6.64
CA ARG A 603 -27.62 9.44 -6.57
C ARG A 603 -28.13 9.71 -5.15
N HIS A 604 -28.31 10.98 -4.82
CA HIS A 604 -29.07 11.41 -3.64
C HIS A 604 -30.22 12.31 -4.10
N GLY A 605 -31.45 11.80 -3.97
CA GLY A 605 -32.61 12.43 -4.58
C GLY A 605 -32.43 12.53 -6.10
N ARG A 606 -32.52 13.74 -6.65
CA ARG A 606 -32.35 13.97 -8.09
C ARG A 606 -30.90 14.16 -8.54
N ARG A 607 -29.96 14.40 -7.61
CA ARG A 607 -28.57 14.75 -7.92
C ARG A 607 -27.66 13.54 -7.88
N THR A 608 -26.60 13.57 -8.69
CA THR A 608 -25.55 12.54 -8.63
C THR A 608 -24.64 12.79 -7.44
N VAL A 609 -24.13 11.71 -6.83
CA VAL A 609 -23.25 11.80 -5.65
C VAL A 609 -21.95 12.50 -6.00
N LEU A 610 -21.33 12.11 -7.12
CA LEU A 610 -20.25 12.83 -7.77
C LEU A 610 -20.81 13.86 -8.74
N ARG A 611 -20.10 14.98 -8.91
CA ARG A 611 -20.52 16.10 -9.75
C ARG A 611 -19.42 16.44 -10.75
N HIS A 612 -19.85 16.91 -11.92
CA HIS A 612 -18.96 17.46 -12.93
C HIS A 612 -18.74 18.95 -12.67
N GLY A 613 -17.49 19.33 -12.39
CA GLY A 613 -17.14 20.70 -12.02
C GLY A 613 -17.90 21.21 -10.78
N LYS A 614 -18.11 22.53 -10.69
CA LYS A 614 -18.71 23.17 -9.49
C LYS A 614 -20.19 22.85 -9.27
N SER A 615 -20.92 22.33 -10.28
CA SER A 615 -22.37 22.12 -10.11
C SER A 615 -23.09 21.14 -11.05
N GLY A 616 -22.45 20.55 -12.06
CA GLY A 616 -23.14 19.66 -13.00
C GLY A 616 -23.40 18.27 -12.39
N ASP A 617 -24.60 17.72 -12.57
CA ASP A 617 -24.79 16.28 -12.36
C ASP A 617 -24.02 15.51 -13.47
N LEU A 618 -23.56 14.30 -13.15
CA LEU A 618 -22.96 13.43 -14.16
C LEU A 618 -24.01 12.99 -15.20
N PRO A 619 -23.63 12.83 -16.49
CA PRO A 619 -24.50 12.23 -17.50
C PRO A 619 -25.07 10.89 -17.03
N ALA A 620 -26.29 10.56 -17.45
CA ALA A 620 -26.92 9.28 -17.11
C ALA A 620 -26.00 8.11 -17.54
N GLY A 621 -25.86 7.11 -16.68
CA GLY A 621 -24.97 5.96 -16.88
C GLY A 621 -23.49 6.21 -16.59
N ARG A 622 -23.03 7.47 -16.50
CA ARG A 622 -21.65 7.76 -16.13
C ARG A 622 -21.46 7.59 -14.61
N ARG A 623 -20.64 6.63 -14.22
CA ARG A 623 -20.39 6.27 -12.81
C ARG A 623 -19.21 7.00 -12.19
N TYR A 624 -18.45 7.76 -12.98
CA TYR A 624 -17.18 8.36 -12.56
C TYR A 624 -17.05 9.85 -12.92
N GLU A 625 -16.17 10.53 -12.19
CA GLU A 625 -15.59 11.82 -12.55
C GLU A 625 -14.08 11.66 -12.80
N ARG A 626 -13.51 12.51 -13.65
CA ARG A 626 -12.08 12.48 -14.00
C ARG A 626 -11.26 13.18 -12.91
N LEU A 627 -10.21 12.52 -12.43
CA LEU A 627 -9.30 13.09 -11.43
C LEU A 627 -8.15 13.87 -12.06
N GLY A 628 -7.70 13.45 -13.24
CA GLY A 628 -6.53 14.00 -13.94
C GLY A 628 -5.63 12.89 -14.46
N SER A 629 -4.36 13.20 -14.69
CA SER A 629 -3.32 12.22 -15.05
C SER A 629 -2.62 11.63 -13.83
N GLY A 630 -1.98 10.47 -14.00
CA GLY A 630 -1.19 9.79 -12.99
C GLY A 630 -1.99 8.79 -12.17
N THR A 631 -1.32 7.79 -11.59
CA THR A 631 -1.98 6.71 -10.84
C THR A 631 -2.64 7.27 -9.57
N PRO A 632 -3.93 6.97 -9.31
CA PRO A 632 -4.62 7.47 -8.15
C PRO A 632 -4.21 6.70 -6.88
N GLY A 633 -4.07 7.43 -5.78
CA GLY A 633 -3.88 6.86 -4.46
C GLY A 633 -5.16 6.23 -3.90
N GLY A 634 -5.04 5.67 -2.69
CA GLY A 634 -6.18 5.23 -1.90
C GLY A 634 -7.12 6.38 -1.54
N LEU A 635 -8.39 6.06 -1.30
CA LEU A 635 -9.40 7.04 -0.89
C LEU A 635 -9.46 7.17 0.62
N LEU A 636 -9.69 8.40 1.08
CA LEU A 636 -9.90 8.70 2.49
C LEU A 636 -11.21 9.47 2.68
N TRP A 637 -12.07 8.96 3.57
CA TRP A 637 -13.25 9.69 4.02
C TRP A 637 -12.96 10.45 5.31
N ARG A 638 -13.28 11.74 5.31
CA ARG A 638 -13.31 12.57 6.51
C ARG A 638 -14.75 12.92 6.85
N PHE A 639 -15.17 12.57 8.06
CA PHE A 639 -16.46 13.04 8.59
C PHE A 639 -16.38 14.53 8.88
N GLY A 640 -17.42 15.29 8.49
CA GLY A 640 -17.50 16.71 8.83
C GLY A 640 -17.86 16.91 10.30
N SER A 641 -17.32 17.95 10.92
CA SER A 641 -17.67 18.37 12.28
C SER A 641 -18.81 19.42 12.24
N HIS A 642 -19.63 19.47 13.30
CA HIS A 642 -20.61 20.55 13.53
C HIS A 642 -21.51 20.91 12.32
N GLY A 643 -22.09 19.91 11.66
CA GLY A 643 -23.01 20.12 10.53
C GLY A 643 -22.34 20.38 9.18
N GLN A 644 -21.00 20.34 9.10
CA GLN A 644 -20.28 20.36 7.83
C GLN A 644 -20.44 19.02 7.10
N PRO A 645 -20.53 19.03 5.75
CA PRO A 645 -20.56 17.79 4.98
C PRO A 645 -19.23 17.04 5.11
N GLY A 646 -19.29 15.71 5.03
CA GLY A 646 -18.08 14.89 4.92
C GLY A 646 -17.30 15.20 3.64
N THR A 647 -16.00 14.95 3.67
CA THR A 647 -15.07 15.20 2.56
C THR A 647 -14.41 13.90 2.15
N LEU A 648 -14.46 13.58 0.86
CA LEU A 648 -13.70 12.51 0.24
C LEU A 648 -12.39 13.09 -0.30
N LEU A 649 -11.26 12.54 0.14
CA LEU A 649 -9.92 12.96 -0.26
C LEU A 649 -9.32 11.91 -1.19
N SER A 650 -8.67 12.37 -2.25
CA SER A 650 -7.96 11.55 -3.23
C SER A 650 -6.73 12.28 -3.75
N SER A 651 -5.67 11.53 -4.10
CA SER A 651 -4.50 12.04 -4.82
C SER A 651 -4.38 11.38 -6.18
N SER A 652 -3.76 12.08 -7.14
CA SER A 652 -3.28 11.52 -8.40
C SER A 652 -1.79 11.72 -8.57
N GLY A 653 -1.17 10.94 -9.46
CA GLY A 653 0.28 10.92 -9.71
C GLY A 653 0.90 12.28 -10.07
N ASP A 654 0.10 13.23 -10.55
CA ASP A 654 0.49 14.63 -10.81
C ASP A 654 0.65 15.49 -9.54
N THR A 655 0.61 14.89 -8.35
CA THR A 655 0.67 15.54 -7.02
C THR A 655 -0.55 16.37 -6.65
N SER A 656 -1.57 16.42 -7.52
CA SER A 656 -2.82 17.11 -7.21
C SER A 656 -3.58 16.34 -6.14
N LEU A 657 -4.13 17.08 -5.18
CA LEU A 657 -5.00 16.58 -4.15
C LEU A 657 -6.41 17.12 -4.40
N ARG A 658 -7.40 16.23 -4.37
CA ARG A 658 -8.81 16.60 -4.52
C ARG A 658 -9.56 16.38 -3.22
N ALA A 659 -10.38 17.36 -2.87
CA ALA A 659 -11.19 17.37 -1.66
C ALA A 659 -12.66 17.54 -2.05
N LEU A 660 -13.29 16.41 -2.36
CA LEU A 660 -14.65 16.38 -2.87
C LEU A 660 -15.65 16.32 -1.71
N SER A 661 -16.72 17.11 -1.77
CA SER A 661 -17.84 16.99 -0.82
C SER A 661 -19.03 16.32 -1.51
N PRO A 662 -19.05 14.98 -1.63
CA PRO A 662 -20.13 14.29 -2.31
C PRO A 662 -21.44 14.47 -1.55
N THR A 663 -22.54 14.58 -2.29
CA THR A 663 -23.86 14.65 -1.69
C THR A 663 -24.30 13.25 -1.27
N LEU A 664 -24.24 12.95 0.03
CA LEU A 664 -24.61 11.64 0.56
C LEU A 664 -26.07 11.58 1.05
N PRO A 665 -26.69 10.40 1.05
CA PRO A 665 -27.97 10.16 1.70
C PRO A 665 -27.89 10.42 3.21
N ALA A 666 -28.90 11.10 3.78
CA ALA A 666 -29.03 11.33 5.22
C ALA A 666 -29.49 10.09 6.02
N ARG A 667 -29.02 8.89 5.65
CA ARG A 667 -29.33 7.64 6.37
C ARG A 667 -28.07 7.11 7.03
N PRO A 668 -28.07 6.85 8.35
CA PRO A 668 -26.96 6.17 9.00
C PRO A 668 -26.93 4.72 8.51
N THR A 669 -26.09 4.40 7.52
CA THR A 669 -25.67 3.02 7.34
C THR A 669 -24.69 2.71 8.45
N SER A 670 -25.05 1.78 9.32
CA SER A 670 -24.13 1.25 10.33
C SER A 670 -23.04 0.44 9.62
N LEU A 671 -21.92 1.07 9.30
CA LEU A 671 -20.71 0.32 8.96
C LEU A 671 -20.24 -0.40 10.23
N ARG A 672 -20.18 -1.73 10.17
CA ARG A 672 -19.52 -2.57 11.17
C ARG A 672 -18.35 -3.26 10.50
N ALA A 673 -17.29 -2.52 10.20
CA ALA A 673 -15.99 -3.10 9.87
C ALA A 673 -15.12 -3.01 11.12
N TRP A 674 -14.97 -4.15 11.81
CA TRP A 674 -14.03 -4.58 12.87
C TRP A 674 -13.57 -3.62 14.00
N ARG A 675 -13.56 -2.29 13.85
CA ARG A 675 -13.23 -1.32 14.91
C ARG A 675 -13.96 0.03 14.87
N GLU A 676 -14.79 0.30 13.86
CA GLU A 676 -15.69 1.45 13.90
C GLU A 676 -17.01 1.05 14.56
N LEU A 677 -17.00 0.95 15.89
CA LEU A 677 -18.19 1.32 16.64
C LEU A 677 -18.22 2.85 16.58
N LEU A 678 -18.88 3.42 15.56
CA LEU A 678 -19.29 4.81 15.68
C LEU A 678 -20.25 4.87 16.89
N PRO A 679 -20.05 5.82 17.82
CA PRO A 679 -21.00 6.07 18.90
C PRO A 679 -22.40 6.42 18.38
#